data_AF-D2GV89-F1
#
_entry.id   AF-D2GV89-F1
#
_cell.length_a   1.000
_cell.length_b   1.000
_cell.length_c   1.000
_cell.angle_alpha   90.00
_cell.angle_beta   90.00
_cell.angle_gamma   90.00
#
_symmetry.space_group_name_H-M   'P 1'
#
loop_
_entity.id
_entity.type
_entity.pdbx_description
1 polymer ?
#
loop_
_entity_poly.entity_id
_entity_poly.type
_entity_poly.pdbx_seq_one_letter_code
_entity_poly.pdbx_strand_id
1 'polypeptide(L)'
;APEPSDAQGREGVRLLQQLHQSSQRLWEVTEESLHSLQERLGHQDTVGLESLLLLRDADRVLQVHVEYIESYASCVVVQAFQKAAKKRREFWRGQRKALWQLLSGMSSEASVGTALAQALHQPLAHHVQQYVFLLLSLGDSTADPYPTRELVVHAATLFGNLQSFMRQVLDQALATQALRHSLSSRLRDLLCTPARRLLQDSQDVPVTVTPLRAERVLLFDDVLVLLQGHSVHTFDLKLVWLDPGQDGCTFHLLTPEEELSFCSKDPQDRMVWQWKVTQAVCQALRGKKDFPVLGAGLEPSEPPTCRCVAYTFRAEGRLCQATYEGEWCRGRPHGRGTLKWPDGRNHVGSFCQGLEHGFGIRLVPQASEDKFDCYKCHWREGSMCGYGICEYGTDKVYKGYFRAGLRHGFGVLESAPQAPQPFKYTGHWERGQRSGYGVEEDGDRGERYIGMWQADQRHGPGVMVTQAGVCYQGTFQADKMVGPGILLSEDDSLYEGTFTRDLTLVGKGKVTFPNGFTLEGSFGSGAGKGLHTQGVLDTAAFPPDPSSTRKRQLGVGAFPVESRWQGIYGPFRDFVSAGCPGDEQETLLGFHVQNSRELRKSQEYLCCERAQPEPCADRMEDVLDELLLHREPPALRECLGKALSNSLHPLGKLLRTLMLTFQATYAGMGASKHLQALAQEEVKQHARELWAAYRGLLQVALQRKGQAPEEDEDTETRDLQVHGLVLPLMLPSFYSELFTLYLLLHETEDSLYSQGIANLSLFPDTKLLEFLDVQKHLWPLKDLTLTTNQRLSLVRDKCFLSATECLQKIITTVDPREKLEVLERTYGEIEATVSRVLGQEHKLPMDDLLPLLIYVVSRARIQHLGAEIHLIRDMMDPIHTGGLYDFLLTALESCYEHIQKEDMRLHRFPGRWDSREHW
;
A
#
# COMPACT_ATOMS: atom_id res chain seq x y z
N ALA A 1 -48.80 44.38 6.47
CA ALA A 1 -48.10 45.69 6.44
C ALA A 1 -47.02 45.61 5.38
N PRO A 2 -46.73 46.67 4.60
CA PRO A 2 -45.73 46.60 3.55
C PRO A 2 -44.36 46.24 4.14
N GLU A 3 -43.60 45.39 3.43
CA GLU A 3 -42.26 45.00 3.86
C GLU A 3 -41.36 46.23 3.99
N PRO A 4 -40.50 46.31 5.02
CA PRO A 4 -39.59 47.42 5.19
C PRO A 4 -38.56 47.47 4.05
N SER A 5 -38.33 48.67 3.50
CA SER A 5 -37.35 48.93 2.45
C SER A 5 -35.90 48.62 2.89
N ASP A 6 -35.58 48.80 4.18
CA ASP A 6 -34.23 48.60 4.76
C ASP A 6 -33.94 47.15 5.17
N ALA A 7 -32.75 46.65 4.83
CA ALA A 7 -32.27 45.29 5.17
C ALA A 7 -32.34 44.98 6.68
N GLN A 8 -31.94 45.91 7.54
CA GLN A 8 -32.06 45.78 9.00
C GLN A 8 -33.53 45.74 9.49
N GLY A 9 -34.44 46.34 8.73
CA GLY A 9 -35.87 46.28 8.99
C GLY A 9 -36.46 44.90 8.67
N ARG A 10 -36.00 44.25 7.59
CA ARG A 10 -36.44 42.91 7.19
C ARG A 10 -35.92 41.84 8.15
N GLU A 11 -34.66 41.96 8.58
CA GLU A 11 -34.06 41.07 9.58
C GLU A 11 -34.81 41.15 10.93
N GLY A 12 -35.16 42.36 11.39
CA GLY A 12 -35.97 42.53 12.60
C GLY A 12 -37.38 41.91 12.51
N VAL A 13 -38.01 41.90 11.33
CA VAL A 13 -39.32 41.24 11.13
C VAL A 13 -39.16 39.71 11.13
N ARG A 14 -38.13 39.18 10.49
CA ARG A 14 -37.83 37.74 10.48
C ARG A 14 -37.59 37.21 11.90
N LEU A 15 -36.82 37.93 12.71
CA LEU A 15 -36.57 37.55 14.12
C LEU A 15 -37.85 37.57 14.96
N LEU A 16 -38.74 38.55 14.75
CA LEU A 16 -40.04 38.59 15.44
C LEU A 16 -40.98 37.46 14.99
N GLN A 17 -40.91 37.01 13.73
CA GLN A 17 -41.64 35.83 13.25
C GLN A 17 -41.10 34.54 13.88
N GLN A 18 -39.77 34.40 14.00
CA GLN A 18 -39.15 33.28 14.70
C GLN A 18 -39.53 33.26 16.19
N LEU A 19 -39.54 34.43 16.84
CA LEU A 19 -40.02 34.56 18.21
C LEU A 19 -41.49 34.11 18.33
N HIS A 20 -42.36 34.49 17.39
CA HIS A 20 -43.74 34.05 17.39
C HIS A 20 -43.87 32.52 17.23
N GLN A 21 -43.14 31.90 16.30
CA GLN A 21 -43.13 30.45 16.13
C GLN A 21 -42.65 29.72 17.40
N SER A 22 -41.56 30.19 18.00
CA SER A 22 -41.08 29.63 19.28
C SER A 22 -42.08 29.80 20.42
N SER A 23 -42.83 30.92 20.44
CA SER A 23 -43.88 31.15 21.44
C SER A 23 -45.09 30.22 21.27
N GLN A 24 -45.42 29.82 20.04
CA GLN A 24 -46.49 28.85 19.76
C GLN A 24 -46.10 27.46 20.25
N ARG A 25 -44.88 27.01 19.96
CA ARG A 25 -44.36 25.73 20.46
C ARG A 25 -44.31 25.69 21.99
N LEU A 26 -43.89 26.80 22.59
CA LEU A 26 -43.90 26.94 24.04
C LEU A 26 -45.32 26.81 24.60
N TRP A 27 -46.29 27.46 23.98
CA TRP A 27 -47.69 27.37 24.37
C TRP A 27 -48.23 25.93 24.26
N GLU A 28 -47.98 25.24 23.15
CA GLU A 28 -48.36 23.83 22.93
C GLU A 28 -47.80 22.92 24.03
N VAL A 29 -46.50 23.03 24.34
CA VAL A 29 -45.87 22.22 25.40
C VAL A 29 -46.42 22.56 26.78
N THR A 30 -46.69 23.85 27.07
CA THR A 30 -47.32 24.22 28.35
C THR A 30 -48.75 23.70 28.47
N GLU A 31 -49.51 23.65 27.37
CA GLU A 31 -50.87 23.09 27.32
C GLU A 31 -50.84 21.56 27.52
N GLU A 32 -49.92 20.85 26.86
CA GLU A 32 -49.68 19.43 27.09
C GLU A 32 -49.28 19.17 28.55
N SER A 33 -48.43 20.02 29.15
CA SER A 33 -48.06 19.87 30.56
C SER A 33 -49.25 20.07 31.50
N LEU A 34 -50.16 21.01 31.17
CA LEU A 34 -51.37 21.25 31.93
C LEU A 34 -52.33 20.07 31.83
N HIS A 35 -52.49 19.49 30.63
CA HIS A 35 -53.34 18.32 30.41
C HIS A 35 -52.84 17.12 31.23
N SER A 36 -51.53 16.86 31.19
CA SER A 36 -50.88 15.81 31.98
C SER A 36 -51.10 16.02 33.50
N LEU A 37 -51.05 17.26 33.99
CA LEU A 37 -51.37 17.57 35.39
C LEU A 37 -52.85 17.36 35.73
N GLN A 38 -53.77 17.72 34.83
CA GLN A 38 -55.21 17.53 35.01
C GLN A 38 -55.63 16.06 34.99
N GLU A 39 -55.05 15.24 34.11
CA GLU A 39 -55.28 13.80 34.05
C GLU A 39 -54.88 13.12 35.36
N ARG A 40 -53.73 13.49 35.92
CA ARG A 40 -53.27 13.00 37.22
C ARG A 40 -54.17 13.48 38.36
N LEU A 41 -54.63 14.73 38.33
CA LEU A 41 -55.57 15.24 39.32
C LEU A 41 -56.89 14.44 39.34
N GLY A 42 -57.34 13.97 38.16
CA GLY A 42 -58.54 13.15 38.00
C GLY A 42 -58.40 11.68 38.40
N HIS A 43 -57.18 11.10 38.37
CA HIS A 43 -56.93 9.68 38.62
C HIS A 43 -55.68 9.46 39.50
N GLN A 44 -55.73 9.95 40.74
CA GLN A 44 -54.58 9.96 41.66
C GLN A 44 -54.03 8.57 42.01
N ASP A 45 -54.86 7.53 41.97
CA ASP A 45 -54.49 6.15 42.37
C ASP A 45 -53.95 5.28 41.22
N THR A 46 -54.14 5.68 39.95
CA THR A 46 -53.73 4.89 38.77
C THR A 46 -52.62 5.52 37.94
N VAL A 47 -52.41 6.84 38.08
CA VAL A 47 -51.44 7.61 37.30
C VAL A 47 -50.29 8.08 38.18
N GLY A 48 -49.15 7.39 38.09
CA GLY A 48 -47.93 7.70 38.83
C GLY A 48 -47.30 9.05 38.45
N LEU A 49 -46.41 9.56 39.31
CA LEU A 49 -45.66 10.80 39.10
C LEU A 49 -44.87 10.83 37.79
N GLU A 50 -44.39 9.67 37.35
CA GLU A 50 -43.60 9.45 36.13
C GLU A 50 -44.36 9.78 34.84
N SER A 51 -45.68 9.93 34.91
CA SER A 51 -46.52 10.35 33.78
C SER A 51 -46.50 11.85 33.49
N LEU A 52 -46.00 12.66 34.43
CA LEU A 52 -45.93 14.12 34.28
C LEU A 52 -44.95 14.48 33.17
N LEU A 53 -45.38 15.30 32.20
CA LEU A 53 -44.51 15.73 31.09
C LEU A 53 -43.20 16.39 31.56
N LEU A 54 -43.26 17.13 32.68
CA LEU A 54 -42.11 17.77 33.34
C LEU A 54 -41.08 16.78 33.90
N LEU A 55 -41.46 15.52 34.13
CA LEU A 55 -40.60 14.45 34.66
C LEU A 55 -40.27 13.40 33.58
N ARG A 56 -41.26 13.06 32.73
CA ARG A 56 -41.15 12.05 31.67
C ARG A 56 -40.30 12.51 30.49
N ASP A 57 -40.55 13.73 30.02
CA ASP A 57 -39.95 14.30 28.81
C ASP A 57 -39.38 15.70 29.11
N ALA A 58 -38.66 15.82 30.24
CA ALA A 58 -38.08 17.09 30.69
C ALA A 58 -37.22 17.76 29.61
N ASP A 59 -36.46 16.98 28.84
CA ASP A 59 -35.61 17.47 27.74
C ASP A 59 -36.40 18.20 26.64
N ARG A 60 -37.59 17.71 26.29
CA ARG A 60 -38.46 18.37 25.29
C ARG A 60 -38.94 19.74 25.80
N VAL A 61 -39.29 19.81 27.09
CA VAL A 61 -39.71 21.06 27.72
C VAL A 61 -38.55 22.05 27.78
N LEU A 62 -37.36 21.60 28.20
CA LEU A 62 -36.15 22.41 28.25
C LEU A 62 -35.78 22.96 26.87
N GLN A 63 -35.79 22.11 25.83
CA GLN A 63 -35.45 22.52 24.47
C GLN A 63 -36.34 23.66 23.97
N VAL A 64 -37.65 23.59 24.19
CA VAL A 64 -38.59 24.62 23.74
C VAL A 64 -38.40 25.94 24.51
N HIS A 65 -38.12 25.88 25.81
CA HIS A 65 -37.75 27.07 26.59
C HIS A 65 -36.42 27.70 26.11
N VAL A 66 -35.43 26.86 25.76
CA VAL A 66 -34.14 27.28 25.17
C VAL A 66 -34.36 27.98 23.83
N GLU A 67 -35.11 27.36 22.90
CA GLU A 67 -35.43 27.94 21.58
C GLU A 67 -36.12 29.31 21.70
N TYR A 68 -37.05 29.44 22.65
CA TYR A 68 -37.74 30.71 22.91
C TYR A 68 -36.79 31.78 23.43
N ILE A 69 -35.99 31.49 24.46
CA ILE A 69 -35.11 32.50 25.07
C ILE A 69 -33.99 32.93 24.12
N GLU A 70 -33.47 32.04 23.27
CA GLU A 70 -32.49 32.37 22.24
C GLU A 70 -33.07 33.28 21.16
N SER A 71 -34.30 32.99 20.71
CA SER A 71 -35.04 33.82 19.75
C SER A 71 -35.36 35.20 20.34
N TYR A 72 -35.78 35.23 21.61
CA TYR A 72 -36.03 36.46 22.35
C TYR A 72 -34.75 37.30 22.51
N ALA A 73 -33.65 36.67 22.93
CA ALA A 73 -32.35 37.32 23.07
C ALA A 73 -31.87 37.93 21.75
N SER A 74 -32.04 37.23 20.63
CA SER A 74 -31.69 37.75 19.30
C SER A 74 -32.51 39.00 18.93
N CYS A 75 -33.79 39.05 19.33
CA CYS A 75 -34.63 40.24 19.19
C CYS A 75 -34.15 41.42 20.05
N VAL A 76 -33.67 41.14 21.27
CA VAL A 76 -33.09 42.15 22.19
C VAL A 76 -31.82 42.76 21.59
N VAL A 77 -30.89 41.94 21.09
CA VAL A 77 -29.62 42.41 20.49
C VAL A 77 -29.85 43.40 19.34
N VAL A 78 -30.89 43.20 18.52
CA VAL A 78 -31.23 44.07 17.35
C VAL A 78 -32.17 45.22 17.72
N GLN A 79 -32.61 45.31 18.99
CA GLN A 79 -33.61 46.26 19.47
C GLN A 79 -34.93 46.17 18.69
N ALA A 80 -35.33 44.95 18.32
CA ALA A 80 -36.51 44.71 17.49
C ALA A 80 -37.78 45.27 18.15
N PHE A 81 -37.92 45.12 19.47
CA PHE A 81 -39.06 45.63 20.23
C PHE A 81 -39.14 47.16 20.25
N GLN A 82 -38.01 47.85 20.44
CA GLN A 82 -37.96 49.31 20.41
C GLN A 82 -38.24 49.85 19.01
N LYS A 83 -37.73 49.20 17.96
CA LYS A 83 -38.01 49.55 16.56
C LYS A 83 -39.48 49.32 16.20
N ALA A 84 -40.06 48.20 16.64
CA ALA A 84 -41.49 47.90 16.43
C ALA A 84 -42.40 48.89 17.18
N ALA A 85 -42.05 49.23 18.42
CA ALA A 85 -42.77 50.22 19.22
C ALA A 85 -42.72 51.62 18.58
N LYS A 86 -41.58 52.03 18.02
CA LYS A 86 -41.42 53.30 17.29
C LYS A 86 -42.25 53.31 15.99
N LYS A 87 -42.26 52.23 15.21
CA LYS A 87 -43.02 52.13 13.95
C LYS A 87 -44.54 52.19 14.14
N ARG A 88 -45.06 51.67 15.25
CA ARG A 88 -46.51 51.69 15.58
C ARG A 88 -46.81 52.48 16.86
N ARG A 89 -46.24 53.68 16.97
CA ARG A 89 -46.32 54.52 18.19
C ARG A 89 -47.75 54.80 18.65
N GLU A 90 -48.68 55.01 17.72
CA GLU A 90 -50.09 55.34 18.01
C GLU A 90 -50.86 54.14 18.59
N PHE A 91 -50.68 52.95 18.01
CA PHE A 91 -51.29 51.71 18.49
C PHE A 91 -50.87 51.41 19.93
N TRP A 92 -49.57 51.49 20.23
CA TRP A 92 -49.07 51.21 21.57
C TRP A 92 -49.42 52.28 22.60
N ARG A 93 -49.73 53.51 22.16
CA ARG A 93 -50.23 54.55 23.06
C ARG A 93 -51.60 54.17 23.64
N GLY A 94 -52.46 53.54 22.84
CA GLY A 94 -53.77 53.02 23.29
C GLY A 94 -53.65 51.77 24.19
N GLN A 95 -52.69 50.89 23.89
CA GLN A 95 -52.47 49.63 24.63
C GLN A 95 -51.58 49.77 25.88
N ARG A 96 -51.12 50.99 26.19
CA ARG A 96 -50.21 51.25 27.32
C ARG A 96 -50.78 50.72 28.63
N LYS A 97 -52.07 50.96 28.93
CA LYS A 97 -52.72 50.50 30.17
C LYS A 97 -52.74 48.96 30.30
N ALA A 98 -53.06 48.24 29.22
CA ALA A 98 -53.08 46.77 29.22
C ALA A 98 -51.68 46.18 29.42
N LEU A 99 -50.66 46.80 28.83
CA LEU A 99 -49.27 46.37 28.98
C LEU A 99 -48.77 46.57 30.42
N TRP A 100 -49.11 47.68 31.07
CA TRP A 100 -48.76 47.91 32.48
C TRP A 100 -49.57 47.06 33.46
N GLN A 101 -50.75 46.57 33.09
CA GLN A 101 -51.49 45.58 33.90
C GLN A 101 -50.77 44.23 33.96
N LEU A 102 -50.04 43.84 32.91
CA LEU A 102 -49.24 42.62 32.88
C LEU A 102 -47.92 42.72 33.66
N LEU A 103 -47.45 43.95 33.93
CA LEU A 103 -46.21 44.22 34.65
C LEU A 103 -46.53 44.78 36.04
N SER A 104 -46.68 43.91 37.04
CA SER A 104 -46.92 44.33 38.43
C SER A 104 -45.67 45.03 39.02
N GLY A 105 -45.63 46.37 38.99
CA GLY A 105 -44.77 47.17 39.87
C GLY A 105 -43.72 48.10 39.24
N MET A 106 -43.94 48.68 38.05
CA MET A 106 -42.97 49.59 37.43
C MET A 106 -43.36 51.08 37.42
N SER A 107 -42.33 51.95 37.34
CA SER A 107 -42.50 53.41 37.22
C SER A 107 -43.03 53.81 35.83
N SER A 108 -43.81 54.89 35.78
CA SER A 108 -44.47 55.36 34.55
C SER A 108 -43.51 55.90 33.45
N GLU A 109 -42.20 55.92 33.71
CA GLU A 109 -41.20 56.57 32.86
C GLU A 109 -40.53 55.65 31.83
N ALA A 110 -40.68 54.32 31.92
CA ALA A 110 -40.02 53.42 30.96
C ALA A 110 -40.63 53.51 29.55
N SER A 111 -39.78 53.39 28.53
CA SER A 111 -40.22 53.41 27.13
C SER A 111 -41.14 52.22 26.81
N VAL A 112 -42.10 52.40 25.91
CA VAL A 112 -43.01 51.32 25.46
C VAL A 112 -42.22 50.10 24.95
N GLY A 113 -41.09 50.32 24.25
CA GLY A 113 -40.26 49.24 23.73
C GLY A 113 -39.56 48.41 24.81
N THR A 114 -39.11 49.04 25.90
CA THR A 114 -38.52 48.34 27.05
C THR A 114 -39.58 47.59 27.85
N ALA A 115 -40.77 48.19 28.00
CA ALA A 115 -41.90 47.52 28.65
C ALA A 115 -42.37 46.28 27.86
N LEU A 116 -42.40 46.34 26.52
CA LEU A 116 -42.72 45.20 25.67
C LEU A 116 -41.74 44.04 25.82
N ALA A 117 -40.44 44.34 25.83
CA ALA A 117 -39.41 43.31 26.04
C ALA A 117 -39.60 42.62 27.40
N GLN A 118 -39.78 43.41 28.47
CA GLN A 118 -39.98 42.88 29.82
C GLN A 118 -41.27 42.06 29.97
N ALA A 119 -42.37 42.49 29.34
CA ALA A 119 -43.66 41.78 29.39
C ALA A 119 -43.60 40.38 28.77
N LEU A 120 -42.73 40.16 27.78
CA LEU A 120 -42.57 38.86 27.13
C LEU A 120 -41.64 37.91 27.92
N HIS A 121 -40.71 38.45 28.70
CA HIS A 121 -39.73 37.65 29.44
C HIS A 121 -40.10 37.39 30.90
N GLN A 122 -40.58 38.40 31.64
CA GLN A 122 -40.80 38.28 33.08
C GLN A 122 -41.79 37.18 33.49
N PRO A 123 -42.96 37.02 32.84
CA PRO A 123 -43.90 35.96 33.21
C PRO A 123 -43.30 34.56 33.02
N LEU A 124 -42.55 34.36 31.93
CA LEU A 124 -41.87 33.11 31.63
C LEU A 124 -40.77 32.80 32.66
N ALA A 125 -39.93 33.80 32.98
CA ALA A 125 -38.87 33.63 33.98
C ALA A 125 -39.43 33.30 35.36
N HIS A 126 -40.54 33.96 35.75
CA HIS A 126 -41.23 33.68 37.00
C HIS A 126 -41.85 32.29 37.00
N HIS A 127 -42.42 31.85 35.88
CA HIS A 127 -43.01 30.52 35.74
C HIS A 127 -41.97 29.40 35.90
N VAL A 128 -40.79 29.52 35.26
CA VAL A 128 -39.68 28.55 35.44
C VAL A 128 -39.19 28.54 36.89
N GLN A 129 -39.09 29.71 37.54
CA GLN A 129 -38.74 29.80 38.96
C GLN A 129 -39.78 29.09 39.86
N GLN A 130 -41.06 29.21 39.55
CA GLN A 130 -42.12 28.51 40.26
C GLN A 130 -42.02 26.99 40.06
N TYR A 131 -41.70 26.51 38.85
CA TYR A 131 -41.45 25.09 38.61
C TYR A 131 -40.32 24.54 39.48
N VAL A 132 -39.19 25.24 39.58
CA VAL A 132 -38.09 24.83 40.46
C VAL A 132 -38.56 24.74 41.92
N PHE A 133 -39.27 25.76 42.42
CA PHE A 133 -39.77 25.77 43.80
C PHE A 133 -40.77 24.64 44.07
N LEU A 134 -41.69 24.39 43.13
CA LEU A 134 -42.71 23.34 43.25
C LEU A 134 -42.09 21.94 43.16
N LEU A 135 -41.10 21.72 42.28
CA LEU A 135 -40.39 20.44 42.15
C LEU A 135 -39.54 20.12 43.39
N LEU A 136 -38.88 21.13 43.97
CA LEU A 136 -38.14 20.97 45.23
C LEU A 136 -39.10 20.64 46.39
N SER A 137 -40.20 21.38 46.50
CA SER A 137 -41.25 21.12 47.52
C SER A 137 -41.87 19.73 47.35
N LEU A 138 -42.07 19.28 46.10
CA LEU A 138 -42.57 17.94 45.79
C LEU A 138 -41.57 16.87 46.24
N GLY A 139 -40.28 17.05 45.94
CA GLY A 139 -39.20 16.13 46.34
C GLY A 139 -39.01 15.98 47.85
N ASP A 140 -39.32 17.03 48.62
CA ASP A 140 -39.31 17.00 50.09
C ASP A 140 -40.54 16.29 50.69
N SER A 141 -41.65 16.23 49.95
CA SER A 141 -42.95 15.69 50.41
C SER A 141 -43.19 14.20 50.06
N THR A 142 -42.41 13.62 49.15
CA THR A 142 -42.57 12.22 48.69
C THR A 142 -41.90 11.23 49.66
N ALA A 143 -42.68 10.32 50.24
CA ALA A 143 -42.22 9.33 51.23
C ALA A 143 -41.91 7.91 50.67
N ASP A 144 -42.07 7.67 49.35
CA ASP A 144 -42.02 6.35 48.70
C ASP A 144 -40.79 6.16 47.76
N PRO A 145 -40.50 4.94 47.22
CA PRO A 145 -39.13 4.42 47.02
C PRO A 145 -38.29 5.14 45.94
N TYR A 146 -36.98 4.91 46.04
CA TYR A 146 -35.86 5.56 45.32
C TYR A 146 -36.08 6.11 43.89
N PRO A 147 -36.75 5.44 42.92
CA PRO A 147 -36.74 5.92 41.53
C PRO A 147 -37.50 7.23 41.28
N THR A 148 -38.68 7.41 41.87
CA THR A 148 -39.50 8.60 41.63
C THR A 148 -38.91 9.86 42.26
N ARG A 149 -38.22 9.71 43.39
CA ARG A 149 -37.50 10.81 44.05
C ARG A 149 -36.29 11.26 43.23
N GLU A 150 -35.53 10.33 42.66
CA GLU A 150 -34.41 10.65 41.78
C GLU A 150 -34.86 11.40 40.52
N LEU A 151 -35.99 11.02 39.92
CA LEU A 151 -36.56 11.73 38.77
C LEU A 151 -36.98 13.17 39.10
N VAL A 152 -37.61 13.38 40.26
CA VAL A 152 -38.03 14.73 40.70
C VAL A 152 -36.82 15.61 41.02
N VAL A 153 -35.79 15.05 41.69
CA VAL A 153 -34.54 15.77 41.97
C VAL A 153 -33.81 16.09 40.66
N HIS A 154 -33.75 15.14 39.73
CA HIS A 154 -33.15 15.36 38.42
C HIS A 154 -33.87 16.47 37.65
N ALA A 155 -35.21 16.43 37.56
CA ALA A 155 -35.98 17.50 36.93
C ALA A 155 -35.78 18.86 37.63
N ALA A 156 -35.75 18.91 38.96
CA ALA A 156 -35.48 20.15 39.71
C ALA A 156 -34.10 20.73 39.36
N THR A 157 -33.07 19.89 39.22
CA THR A 157 -31.74 20.34 38.76
C THR A 157 -31.77 20.86 37.33
N LEU A 158 -32.47 20.19 36.42
CA LEU A 158 -32.59 20.62 35.02
C LEU A 158 -33.29 21.97 34.87
N PHE A 159 -34.41 22.18 35.57
CA PHE A 159 -35.13 23.47 35.53
C PHE A 159 -34.38 24.57 36.29
N GLY A 160 -33.63 24.24 37.35
CA GLY A 160 -32.71 25.17 38.00
C GLY A 160 -31.59 25.63 37.05
N ASN A 161 -31.02 24.70 36.29
CA ASN A 161 -30.06 25.01 35.23
C ASN A 161 -30.70 25.89 34.15
N LEU A 162 -31.92 25.58 33.68
CA LEU A 162 -32.66 26.41 32.72
C LEU A 162 -32.87 27.85 33.22
N GLN A 163 -33.24 28.03 34.49
CA GLN A 163 -33.41 29.37 35.07
C GLN A 163 -32.10 30.17 34.98
N SER A 164 -30.97 29.54 35.30
CA SER A 164 -29.65 30.17 35.18
C SER A 164 -29.30 30.48 33.71
N PHE A 165 -29.73 29.64 32.75
CA PHE A 165 -29.58 29.87 31.29
C PHE A 165 -30.18 31.18 30.89
N MET A 166 -31.45 31.34 31.25
CA MET A 166 -32.28 32.37 30.68
C MET A 166 -31.74 33.73 31.12
N ARG A 167 -31.24 33.80 32.36
CA ARG A 167 -30.53 34.95 32.88
C ARG A 167 -29.21 35.20 32.15
N GLN A 168 -28.36 34.18 32.03
CA GLN A 168 -27.05 34.31 31.38
C GLN A 168 -27.14 34.73 29.91
N VAL A 169 -28.02 34.11 29.11
CA VAL A 169 -28.23 34.43 27.70
C VAL A 169 -28.74 35.86 27.54
N LEU A 170 -29.60 36.32 28.45
CA LEU A 170 -30.09 37.69 28.44
C LEU A 170 -28.99 38.68 28.80
N ASP A 171 -28.19 38.41 29.84
CA ASP A 171 -27.06 39.24 30.23
C ASP A 171 -26.04 39.36 29.08
N GLN A 172 -25.71 38.25 28.41
CA GLN A 172 -24.86 38.23 27.22
C GLN A 172 -25.47 39.00 26.05
N ALA A 173 -26.78 38.91 25.84
CA ALA A 173 -27.47 39.66 24.79
C ALA A 173 -27.43 41.18 25.06
N LEU A 174 -27.63 41.59 26.31
CA LEU A 174 -27.52 43.00 26.72
C LEU A 174 -26.08 43.51 26.58
N ALA A 175 -25.08 42.72 26.96
CA ALA A 175 -23.66 43.05 26.75
C ALA A 175 -23.34 43.20 25.24
N THR A 176 -23.84 42.28 24.41
CA THR A 176 -23.70 42.35 22.94
C THR A 176 -24.38 43.59 22.38
N GLN A 177 -25.54 43.97 22.91
CA GLN A 177 -26.26 45.19 22.54
C GLN A 177 -25.45 46.44 22.93
N ALA A 178 -24.82 46.47 24.09
CA ALA A 178 -23.97 47.58 24.53
C ALA A 178 -22.73 47.72 23.64
N LEU A 179 -22.06 46.60 23.32
CA LEU A 179 -20.92 46.56 22.41
C LEU A 179 -21.25 47.18 21.05
N ARG A 180 -22.42 46.87 20.48
CA ARG A 180 -22.89 47.41 19.18
C ARG A 180 -22.92 48.93 19.11
N HIS A 181 -23.10 49.62 20.24
CA HIS A 181 -23.06 51.09 20.30
C HIS A 181 -21.64 51.66 20.40
N SER A 182 -20.68 50.86 20.89
CA SER A 182 -19.27 51.24 21.03
C SER A 182 -18.44 51.03 19.75
N LEU A 183 -18.92 50.21 18.81
CA LEU A 183 -18.20 49.88 17.58
C LEU A 183 -18.58 50.81 16.42
N SER A 184 -17.64 51.02 15.48
CA SER A 184 -17.91 51.73 14.23
C SER A 184 -18.92 50.98 13.35
N SER A 185 -19.59 51.69 12.43
CA SER A 185 -20.62 51.09 11.57
C SER A 185 -20.14 49.85 10.80
N ARG A 186 -18.91 49.89 10.26
CA ARG A 186 -18.31 48.78 9.51
C ARG A 186 -18.04 47.55 10.39
N LEU A 187 -17.55 47.74 11.62
CA LEU A 187 -17.26 46.65 12.54
C LEU A 187 -18.54 46.03 13.10
N ARG A 188 -19.56 46.86 13.36
CA ARG A 188 -20.87 46.40 13.84
C ARG A 188 -21.52 45.43 12.85
N ASP A 189 -21.47 45.75 11.56
CA ASP A 189 -22.10 44.93 10.52
C ASP A 189 -21.34 43.61 10.26
N LEU A 190 -20.03 43.56 10.52
CA LEU A 190 -19.19 42.36 10.39
C LEU A 190 -19.23 41.44 11.63
N LEU A 191 -19.16 42.03 12.83
CA LEU A 191 -18.94 41.28 14.07
C LEU A 191 -20.24 40.96 14.80
N CYS A 192 -21.25 41.83 14.74
CA CYS A 192 -22.44 41.68 15.56
C CYS A 192 -23.58 41.10 14.73
N THR A 193 -23.60 39.78 14.50
CA THR A 193 -24.78 39.08 13.99
C THR A 193 -25.82 38.90 15.12
N PRO A 194 -27.13 38.72 14.81
CA PRO A 194 -28.15 38.55 15.84
C PRO A 194 -27.99 37.27 16.68
N ALA A 195 -27.31 36.26 16.17
CA ALA A 195 -27.11 34.96 16.84
C ALA A 195 -25.85 34.93 17.72
N ARG A 196 -24.82 35.69 17.38
CA ARG A 196 -23.54 35.75 18.11
C ARG A 196 -23.71 36.46 19.45
N ARG A 197 -23.02 35.97 20.48
CA ARG A 197 -23.08 36.49 21.86
C ARG A 197 -21.69 36.85 22.37
N LEU A 198 -21.56 38.04 22.97
CA LEU A 198 -20.33 38.46 23.63
C LEU A 198 -20.20 37.78 25.00
N LEU A 199 -19.08 37.10 25.22
CA LEU A 199 -18.75 36.41 26.46
C LEU A 199 -17.81 37.23 27.36
N GLN A 200 -16.86 37.96 26.76
CA GLN A 200 -15.91 38.80 27.48
C GLN A 200 -15.37 39.94 26.59
N ASP A 201 -15.18 41.10 27.21
CA ASP A 201 -14.49 42.26 26.62
C ASP A 201 -13.24 42.62 27.45
N SER A 202 -12.16 42.97 26.75
CA SER A 202 -10.94 43.51 27.36
C SER A 202 -11.11 44.86 28.07
N GLN A 203 -12.17 45.61 27.77
CA GLN A 203 -12.48 46.84 28.51
C GLN A 203 -12.94 46.56 29.94
N ASP A 204 -13.61 45.43 30.16
CA ASP A 204 -14.10 45.02 31.48
C ASP A 204 -12.98 44.30 32.26
N VAL A 205 -12.20 43.46 31.58
CA VAL A 205 -11.09 42.68 32.16
C VAL A 205 -9.85 42.86 31.28
N PRO A 206 -8.88 43.72 31.65
CA PRO A 206 -7.77 44.10 30.78
C PRO A 206 -6.82 42.93 30.50
N VAL A 207 -6.45 42.76 29.23
CA VAL A 207 -5.45 41.78 28.80
C VAL A 207 -4.63 42.36 27.65
N THR A 208 -3.34 42.04 27.65
CA THR A 208 -2.41 42.41 26.59
C THR A 208 -2.04 41.16 25.80
N VAL A 209 -2.04 41.28 24.47
CA VAL A 209 -1.70 40.18 23.56
C VAL A 209 -0.36 40.49 22.89
N THR A 210 0.50 39.49 22.74
CA THR A 210 1.78 39.57 22.02
C THR A 210 1.91 38.38 21.07
N PRO A 211 2.44 38.55 19.84
CA PRO A 211 3.12 39.74 19.30
C PRO A 211 2.19 40.84 18.78
N LEU A 212 0.92 40.52 18.53
CA LEU A 212 -0.10 41.48 18.08
C LEU A 212 -0.52 42.39 19.24
N ARG A 213 -0.05 43.65 19.26
CA ARG A 213 -0.48 44.67 20.24
C ARG A 213 -1.93 45.11 19.96
N ALA A 214 -2.89 44.24 20.25
CA ALA A 214 -4.31 44.53 20.13
C ALA A 214 -4.73 45.63 21.13
N GLU A 215 -5.50 46.60 20.66
CA GLU A 215 -6.08 47.67 21.48
C GLU A 215 -7.32 47.19 22.25
N ARG A 216 -8.04 46.21 21.70
CA ARG A 216 -9.22 45.60 22.32
C ARG A 216 -9.37 44.14 21.88
N VAL A 217 -9.65 43.26 22.82
CA VAL A 217 -9.94 41.82 22.62
C VAL A 217 -11.40 41.56 22.94
N LEU A 218 -12.09 40.85 22.04
CA LEU A 218 -13.48 40.46 22.18
C LEU A 218 -13.61 38.95 22.03
N LEU A 219 -14.18 38.27 23.02
CA LEU A 219 -14.51 36.85 22.95
C LEU A 219 -16.00 36.67 22.71
N PHE A 220 -16.35 36.09 21.57
CA PHE A 220 -17.71 35.65 21.27
C PHE A 220 -17.87 34.15 21.50
N ASP A 221 -19.09 33.63 21.31
CA ASP A 221 -19.43 32.21 21.42
C ASP A 221 -18.90 31.35 20.27
N ASP A 222 -18.54 31.95 19.13
CA ASP A 222 -18.02 31.28 17.94
C ASP A 222 -16.58 31.70 17.56
N VAL A 223 -16.20 32.95 17.85
CA VAL A 223 -14.97 33.58 17.34
C VAL A 223 -14.28 34.43 18.41
N LEU A 224 -12.95 34.38 18.44
CA LEU A 224 -12.10 35.35 19.15
C LEU A 224 -11.66 36.46 18.21
N VAL A 225 -11.82 37.72 18.62
CA VAL A 225 -11.54 38.90 17.79
C VAL A 225 -10.52 39.81 18.45
N LEU A 226 -9.46 40.16 17.71
CA LEU A 226 -8.46 41.14 18.10
C LEU A 226 -8.56 42.39 17.21
N LEU A 227 -8.71 43.55 17.83
CA LEU A 227 -8.78 44.85 17.15
C LEU A 227 -7.43 45.57 17.27
N GLN A 228 -6.82 45.92 16.14
CA GLN A 228 -5.57 46.67 16.07
C GLN A 228 -5.73 47.86 15.11
N GLY A 229 -6.07 49.04 15.64
CA GLY A 229 -6.37 50.22 14.83
C GLY A 229 -7.54 49.97 13.85
N HIS A 230 -7.24 49.84 12.55
CA HIS A 230 -8.23 49.56 11.51
C HIS A 230 -8.28 48.07 11.07
N SER A 231 -7.36 47.22 11.53
CA SER A 231 -7.37 45.78 11.22
C SER A 231 -8.16 44.98 12.27
N VAL A 232 -8.83 43.94 11.79
CA VAL A 232 -9.61 43.01 12.60
C VAL A 232 -9.08 41.61 12.33
N HIS A 233 -8.55 40.96 13.36
CA HIS A 233 -8.12 39.58 13.30
C HIS A 233 -9.20 38.72 13.96
N THR A 234 -9.74 37.75 13.25
CA THR A 234 -10.81 36.86 13.71
C THR A 234 -10.33 35.41 13.68
N PHE A 235 -10.45 34.72 14.80
CA PHE A 235 -10.02 33.32 14.99
C PHE A 235 -11.23 32.46 15.37
N ASP A 236 -11.52 31.42 14.58
CA ASP A 236 -12.57 30.45 14.90
C ASP A 236 -12.16 29.64 16.14
N LEU A 237 -13.01 29.61 17.17
CA LEU A 237 -12.72 28.92 18.42
C LEU A 237 -12.49 27.41 18.25
N LYS A 238 -13.02 26.78 17.21
CA LYS A 238 -12.76 25.37 16.92
C LYS A 238 -11.28 25.10 16.62
N LEU A 239 -10.57 26.11 16.13
CA LEU A 239 -9.15 26.08 15.76
C LEU A 239 -8.24 26.79 16.78
N VAL A 240 -8.71 26.95 18.02
CA VAL A 240 -7.92 27.56 19.11
C VAL A 240 -7.58 26.50 20.16
N TRP A 241 -6.29 26.36 20.47
CA TRP A 241 -5.78 25.56 21.58
C TRP A 241 -5.18 26.47 22.65
N LEU A 242 -5.30 26.08 23.91
CA LEU A 242 -4.70 26.79 25.05
C LEU A 242 -3.53 25.99 25.60
N ASP A 243 -2.42 26.66 25.85
CA ASP A 243 -1.26 26.11 26.56
C ASP A 243 -0.95 26.97 27.79
N PRO A 244 -1.00 26.42 29.02
CA PRO A 244 -0.58 27.16 30.21
C PRO A 244 0.92 27.45 30.13
N GLY A 245 1.31 28.71 30.00
CA GLY A 245 2.72 29.10 29.88
C GLY A 245 3.55 28.69 31.10
N GLN A 246 4.84 28.39 30.88
CA GLN A 246 5.74 27.88 31.92
C GLN A 246 6.02 28.90 33.05
N ASP A 247 5.91 30.20 32.76
CA ASP A 247 6.31 31.27 33.68
C ASP A 247 5.21 31.71 34.67
N GLY A 248 4.07 31.02 34.69
CA GLY A 248 2.98 31.30 35.64
C GLY A 248 2.38 32.71 35.54
N CYS A 249 2.79 33.52 34.56
CA CYS A 249 2.38 34.91 34.31
C CYS A 249 1.64 35.07 32.97
N THR A 250 1.77 34.12 32.04
CA THR A 250 1.24 34.16 30.68
C THR A 250 0.54 32.85 30.32
N PHE A 251 -0.44 32.90 29.41
CA PHE A 251 -0.94 31.70 28.73
C PHE A 251 -0.87 31.91 27.21
N HIS A 252 -0.66 30.82 26.47
CA HIS A 252 -0.51 30.85 25.02
C HIS A 252 -1.77 30.31 24.34
N LEU A 253 -2.25 31.04 23.33
CA LEU A 253 -3.24 30.57 22.38
C LEU A 253 -2.51 30.14 21.11
N LEU A 254 -2.62 28.86 20.80
CA LEU A 254 -2.12 28.29 19.55
C LEU A 254 -3.25 28.29 18.54
N THR A 255 -2.98 28.89 17.38
CA THR A 255 -3.85 28.82 16.19
C THR A 255 -3.05 28.19 15.05
N PRO A 256 -3.69 27.82 13.92
CA PRO A 256 -2.99 27.22 12.78
C PRO A 256 -1.77 28.00 12.28
N GLU A 257 -1.85 29.34 12.26
CA GLU A 257 -0.79 30.20 11.68
C GLU A 257 -0.05 31.05 12.72
N GLU A 258 -0.64 31.29 13.88
CA GLU A 258 -0.15 32.25 14.87
C GLU A 258 -0.16 31.68 16.29
N GLU A 259 0.87 31.99 17.06
CA GLU A 259 0.93 31.77 18.50
C GLU A 259 0.82 33.12 19.21
N LEU A 260 -0.22 33.25 20.05
CA LEU A 260 -0.56 34.49 20.74
C LEU A 260 -0.38 34.30 22.24
N SER A 261 0.45 35.12 22.86
CA SER A 261 0.63 35.11 24.32
C SER A 261 -0.24 36.18 24.96
N PHE A 262 -1.04 35.79 25.95
CA PHE A 262 -1.92 36.67 26.71
C PHE A 262 -1.31 36.94 28.08
N CYS A 263 -1.15 38.22 28.39
CA CYS A 263 -0.54 38.72 29.62
C CYS A 263 -1.50 39.71 30.31
N SER A 264 -1.72 39.56 31.61
CA SER A 264 -2.40 40.57 32.44
C SER A 264 -1.53 40.98 33.62
N LYS A 265 -1.76 42.19 34.13
CA LYS A 265 -1.11 42.70 35.35
C LYS A 265 -1.67 42.04 36.61
N ASP A 266 -2.93 41.59 36.57
CA ASP A 266 -3.59 40.88 37.65
C ASP A 266 -3.70 39.37 37.30
N PRO A 267 -3.21 38.46 38.17
CA PRO A 267 -3.38 37.03 37.96
C PRO A 267 -4.86 36.60 37.93
N GLN A 268 -5.78 37.30 38.59
CA GLN A 268 -7.21 36.97 38.59
C GLN A 268 -7.83 37.20 37.22
N ASP A 269 -7.55 38.35 36.60
CA ASP A 269 -8.01 38.69 35.24
C ASP A 269 -7.55 37.65 34.23
N ARG A 270 -6.32 37.15 34.37
CA ARG A 270 -5.79 36.07 33.52
C ARG A 270 -6.59 34.78 33.68
N MET A 271 -6.85 34.36 34.92
CA MET A 271 -7.60 33.12 35.18
C MET A 271 -9.03 33.22 34.61
N VAL A 272 -9.65 34.40 34.69
CA VAL A 272 -10.95 34.66 34.07
C VAL A 272 -10.88 34.49 32.54
N TRP A 273 -9.88 35.08 31.89
CA TRP A 273 -9.69 34.93 30.44
C TRP A 273 -9.42 33.49 30.03
N GLN A 274 -8.47 32.82 30.69
CA GLN A 274 -8.14 31.42 30.42
C GLN A 274 -9.38 30.52 30.57
N TRP A 275 -10.13 30.70 31.66
CA TRP A 275 -11.35 29.93 31.90
C TRP A 275 -12.43 30.21 30.83
N LYS A 276 -12.70 31.49 30.53
CA LYS A 276 -13.73 31.87 29.55
C LYS A 276 -13.40 31.39 28.15
N VAL A 277 -12.14 31.49 27.72
CA VAL A 277 -11.72 31.00 26.40
C VAL A 277 -11.80 29.47 26.34
N THR A 278 -11.33 28.75 27.37
CA THR A 278 -11.46 27.28 27.42
C THR A 278 -12.92 26.83 27.33
N GLN A 279 -13.82 27.49 28.07
CA GLN A 279 -15.25 27.19 28.02
C GLN A 279 -15.85 27.47 26.64
N ALA A 280 -15.53 28.63 26.04
CA ALA A 280 -16.02 28.99 24.71
C ALA A 280 -15.54 28.00 23.64
N VAL A 281 -14.29 27.55 23.72
CA VAL A 281 -13.75 26.51 22.82
C VAL A 281 -14.48 25.18 23.01
N CYS A 282 -14.70 24.72 24.24
CA CYS A 282 -15.44 23.49 24.51
C CYS A 282 -16.88 23.54 23.98
N GLN A 283 -17.55 24.68 24.12
CA GLN A 283 -18.90 24.90 23.58
C GLN A 283 -18.90 24.90 22.05
N ALA A 284 -17.96 25.60 21.42
CA ALA A 284 -17.83 25.64 19.96
C ALA A 284 -17.57 24.26 19.34
N LEU A 285 -16.81 23.39 20.02
CA LEU A 285 -16.54 22.02 19.57
C LEU A 285 -17.73 21.07 19.72
N ARG A 286 -18.51 21.20 20.81
CA ARG A 286 -19.69 20.34 21.05
C ARG A 286 -20.88 20.71 20.17
N GLY A 287 -20.90 21.92 19.62
CA GLY A 287 -22.05 22.44 18.85
C GLY A 287 -23.32 22.63 19.69
N LYS A 288 -23.22 22.46 21.02
CA LYS A 288 -24.27 22.70 22.00
C LYS A 288 -23.83 23.82 22.94
N LYS A 289 -24.75 24.74 23.24
CA LYS A 289 -24.56 25.73 24.30
C LYS A 289 -24.84 25.08 25.65
N ASP A 290 -24.01 24.11 26.01
CA ASP A 290 -24.09 23.43 27.30
C ASP A 290 -23.43 24.27 28.39
N PHE A 291 -23.90 24.07 29.61
CA PHE A 291 -23.62 24.97 30.71
C PHE A 291 -22.83 24.35 31.84
N PRO A 292 -21.84 25.10 32.32
CA PRO A 292 -21.60 25.24 33.74
C PRO A 292 -21.95 26.66 34.19
N VAL A 293 -22.76 26.76 35.25
CA VAL A 293 -22.91 27.99 36.04
C VAL A 293 -21.54 28.33 36.63
N LEU A 294 -21.10 29.58 36.50
CA LEU A 294 -19.90 30.09 37.16
C LEU A 294 -19.93 29.70 38.65
N GLY A 295 -19.03 28.78 39.05
CA GLY A 295 -18.84 28.35 40.43
C GLY A 295 -19.58 27.09 40.91
N ALA A 296 -20.34 26.39 40.06
CA ALA A 296 -20.98 25.12 40.44
C ALA A 296 -20.34 23.92 39.72
N GLY A 297 -19.30 23.36 40.34
CA GLY A 297 -18.92 21.95 40.29
C GLY A 297 -18.78 21.26 38.92
N LEU A 298 -17.68 21.51 38.23
CA LEU A 298 -16.83 20.55 37.50
C LEU A 298 -15.74 21.40 36.83
N GLU A 299 -14.47 21.02 37.03
CA GLU A 299 -13.35 21.54 36.23
C GLU A 299 -13.77 21.61 34.75
N PRO A 300 -13.42 22.66 34.00
CA PRO A 300 -13.62 22.66 32.55
C PRO A 300 -13.07 21.34 32.01
N SER A 301 -13.92 20.52 31.40
CA SER A 301 -13.41 19.35 30.68
C SER A 301 -12.37 19.85 29.69
N GLU A 302 -11.13 19.41 29.82
CA GLU A 302 -10.05 19.87 28.95
C GLU A 302 -10.44 19.62 27.49
N PRO A 303 -10.29 20.62 26.61
CA PRO A 303 -10.64 20.43 25.21
C PRO A 303 -9.71 19.37 24.61
N PRO A 304 -10.20 18.50 23.72
CA PRO A 304 -9.37 17.46 23.14
C PRO A 304 -8.18 18.09 22.40
N THR A 305 -6.99 17.53 22.67
CA THR A 305 -5.72 17.95 22.05
C THR A 305 -5.76 17.77 20.53
N CYS A 306 -6.41 16.69 20.07
CA CYS A 306 -6.62 16.38 18.66
C CYS A 306 -8.05 16.68 18.22
N ARG A 307 -8.24 17.33 17.07
CA ARG A 307 -9.55 17.78 16.56
C ARG A 307 -9.64 17.65 15.05
N CYS A 308 -10.82 17.35 14.49
CA CYS A 308 -11.01 17.32 13.04
C CYS A 308 -11.71 18.59 12.55
N VAL A 309 -11.02 19.40 11.75
CA VAL A 309 -11.53 20.68 11.24
C VAL A 309 -10.94 20.99 9.86
N ALA A 310 -11.69 21.72 9.04
CA ALA A 310 -11.20 22.29 7.79
C ALA A 310 -10.65 23.71 7.99
N TYR A 311 -9.46 24.00 7.48
CA TYR A 311 -8.88 25.35 7.52
C TYR A 311 -8.16 25.68 6.22
N THR A 312 -8.34 26.92 5.75
CA THR A 312 -7.59 27.47 4.62
C THR A 312 -6.54 28.43 5.14
N PHE A 313 -5.27 28.09 4.92
CA PHE A 313 -4.13 28.89 5.31
C PHE A 313 -4.07 30.18 4.49
N ARG A 314 -3.74 31.30 5.11
CA ARG A 314 -3.70 32.63 4.50
C ARG A 314 -2.29 32.97 4.04
N ALA A 315 -1.29 32.78 4.89
CA ALA A 315 0.07 33.23 4.62
C ALA A 315 1.18 32.25 5.06
N GLU A 316 0.84 31.07 5.58
CA GLU A 316 1.82 30.12 6.10
C GLU A 316 2.67 29.47 5.01
N GLY A 317 3.81 30.08 4.68
CA GLY A 317 4.92 29.50 3.90
C GLY A 317 4.49 28.55 2.77
N ARG A 318 4.76 27.25 2.94
CA ARG A 318 4.47 26.17 1.98
C ARG A 318 2.98 25.88 1.77
N LEU A 319 2.14 26.29 2.72
CA LEU A 319 0.70 26.03 2.77
C LEU A 319 -0.12 27.26 2.38
N CYS A 320 0.50 28.36 1.94
CA CYS A 320 -0.21 29.58 1.56
C CYS A 320 -1.39 29.28 0.61
N GLN A 321 -2.60 29.69 1.01
CA GLN A 321 -3.88 29.45 0.32
C GLN A 321 -4.30 27.98 0.18
N ALA A 322 -3.56 27.04 0.76
CA ALA A 322 -3.96 25.65 0.80
C ALA A 322 -5.07 25.43 1.83
N THR A 323 -5.98 24.50 1.53
CA THR A 323 -7.03 24.05 2.44
C THR A 323 -6.67 22.67 2.97
N TYR A 324 -6.53 22.56 4.30
CA TYR A 324 -6.37 21.30 4.99
C TYR A 324 -7.69 20.88 5.65
N GLU A 325 -8.11 19.64 5.41
CA GLU A 325 -9.29 19.01 5.98
C GLU A 325 -8.85 17.71 6.65
N GLY A 326 -8.88 17.66 7.97
CA GLY A 326 -8.42 16.48 8.69
C GLY A 326 -8.19 16.72 10.17
N GLU A 327 -7.43 15.82 10.77
CA GLU A 327 -7.02 15.89 12.17
C GLU A 327 -5.97 16.99 12.40
N TRP A 328 -6.07 17.68 13.52
CA TRP A 328 -5.17 18.72 13.99
C TRP A 328 -4.75 18.42 15.41
N CYS A 329 -3.48 18.61 15.75
CA CYS A 329 -2.97 18.50 17.10
C CYS A 329 -2.21 19.79 17.44
N ARG A 330 -2.64 20.50 18.50
CA ARG A 330 -2.01 21.74 18.99
C ARG A 330 -1.71 22.76 17.88
N GLY A 331 -2.70 23.06 17.04
CA GLY A 331 -2.55 24.04 15.95
C GLY A 331 -1.84 23.52 14.71
N ARG A 332 -1.42 22.26 14.65
CA ARG A 332 -0.71 21.70 13.48
C ARG A 332 -1.47 20.55 12.85
N PRO A 333 -1.45 20.39 11.51
CA PRO A 333 -1.95 19.19 10.84
C PRO A 333 -1.33 17.92 11.45
N HIS A 334 -2.17 16.95 11.81
CA HIS A 334 -1.75 15.71 12.46
C HIS A 334 -2.68 14.57 12.06
N GLY A 335 -2.30 13.32 12.28
CA GLY A 335 -3.16 12.17 11.99
C GLY A 335 -3.52 12.11 10.51
N ARG A 336 -4.75 11.71 10.17
CA ARG A 336 -5.19 11.61 8.76
C ARG A 336 -5.80 12.92 8.28
N GLY A 337 -5.48 13.31 7.05
CA GLY A 337 -6.05 14.51 6.44
C GLY A 337 -5.85 14.60 4.94
N THR A 338 -6.46 15.64 4.38
CA THR A 338 -6.38 16.02 2.98
C THR A 338 -5.96 17.47 2.86
N LEU A 339 -4.92 17.73 2.08
CA LEU A 339 -4.39 19.05 1.79
C LEU A 339 -4.59 19.36 0.30
N LYS A 340 -5.26 20.47 -0.01
CA LYS A 340 -5.60 20.91 -1.37
C LYS A 340 -5.00 22.28 -1.61
N TRP A 341 -4.20 22.46 -2.65
CA TRP A 341 -3.61 23.75 -3.01
C TRP A 341 -4.41 24.42 -4.14
N PRO A 342 -4.35 25.76 -4.26
CA PRO A 342 -5.05 26.50 -5.32
C PRO A 342 -4.53 26.18 -6.73
N ASP A 343 -3.28 25.71 -6.83
CA ASP A 343 -2.65 25.31 -8.09
C ASP A 343 -3.11 23.94 -8.59
N GLY A 344 -4.05 23.29 -7.88
CA GLY A 344 -4.59 21.98 -8.21
C GLY A 344 -3.79 20.81 -7.64
N ARG A 345 -2.66 21.06 -6.95
CA ARG A 345 -1.97 20.01 -6.20
C ARG A 345 -2.86 19.52 -5.07
N ASN A 346 -2.75 18.25 -4.74
CA ASN A 346 -3.38 17.70 -3.54
C ASN A 346 -2.49 16.63 -2.90
N HIS A 347 -2.71 16.42 -1.60
CA HIS A 347 -2.06 15.40 -0.81
C HIS A 347 -3.06 14.81 0.17
N VAL A 348 -3.20 13.50 0.17
CA VAL A 348 -4.12 12.76 1.05
C VAL A 348 -3.29 11.73 1.78
N GLY A 349 -3.28 11.76 3.11
CA GLY A 349 -2.46 10.83 3.86
C GLY A 349 -2.37 11.17 5.33
N SER A 350 -1.35 10.60 5.96
CA SER A 350 -1.02 10.88 7.34
C SER A 350 -0.10 12.11 7.47
N PHE A 351 -0.23 12.81 8.58
CA PHE A 351 0.49 14.03 8.92
C PHE A 351 1.02 13.94 10.36
N CYS A 352 2.20 14.47 10.59
CA CYS A 352 2.78 14.61 11.92
C CYS A 352 3.40 15.99 12.09
N GLN A 353 3.02 16.72 13.14
CA GLN A 353 3.50 18.08 13.45
C GLN A 353 3.45 19.07 12.27
N GLY A 354 2.44 18.94 11.42
CA GLY A 354 2.24 19.81 10.27
C GLY A 354 3.00 19.39 9.01
N LEU A 355 3.67 18.24 8.99
CA LEU A 355 4.37 17.68 7.83
C LEU A 355 3.76 16.35 7.40
N GLU A 356 3.85 16.02 6.12
CA GLU A 356 3.44 14.73 5.58
C GLU A 356 4.27 13.60 6.21
N HIS A 357 3.61 12.56 6.70
CA HIS A 357 4.23 11.46 7.43
C HIS A 357 3.50 10.14 7.16
N GLY A 358 4.20 9.01 7.19
CA GLY A 358 3.60 7.70 6.90
C GLY A 358 3.12 7.60 5.45
N PHE A 359 2.08 6.81 5.19
CA PHE A 359 1.55 6.68 3.83
C PHE A 359 0.76 7.92 3.37
N GLY A 360 0.99 8.33 2.13
CA GLY A 360 0.23 9.41 1.49
C GLY A 360 0.28 9.35 -0.03
N ILE A 361 -0.79 9.87 -0.64
CA ILE A 361 -0.96 10.03 -2.08
C ILE A 361 -0.90 11.52 -2.41
N ARG A 362 0.05 11.92 -3.26
CA ARG A 362 0.17 13.29 -3.79
C ARG A 362 -0.20 13.31 -5.27
N LEU A 363 -1.13 14.17 -5.67
CA LEU A 363 -1.37 14.48 -7.07
C LEU A 363 -0.81 15.87 -7.40
N VAL A 364 -0.06 15.95 -8.51
CA VAL A 364 0.51 17.20 -9.03
C VAL A 364 0.02 17.38 -10.47
N PRO A 365 -0.75 18.44 -10.77
CA PRO A 365 -1.20 18.71 -12.13
C PRO A 365 -0.02 19.06 -13.04
N GLN A 366 -0.05 18.58 -14.28
CA GLN A 366 0.86 19.01 -15.35
C GLN A 366 0.24 20.15 -16.16
N ALA A 367 1.02 20.74 -17.08
CA ALA A 367 0.59 21.89 -17.89
C ALA A 367 -0.64 21.61 -18.78
N SER A 368 -0.95 20.35 -19.08
CA SER A 368 -2.20 19.93 -19.73
C SER A 368 -3.24 19.56 -18.67
N GLU A 369 -4.43 20.17 -18.73
CA GLU A 369 -5.50 20.03 -17.72
C GLU A 369 -5.94 18.58 -17.43
N ASP A 370 -5.70 17.64 -18.36
CA ASP A 370 -6.11 16.24 -18.22
C ASP A 370 -5.03 15.28 -17.67
N LYS A 371 -3.81 15.75 -17.38
CA LYS A 371 -2.71 14.89 -16.92
C LYS A 371 -2.16 15.29 -15.56
N PHE A 372 -1.97 14.29 -14.70
CA PHE A 372 -1.47 14.44 -13.34
C PHE A 372 -0.32 13.47 -13.08
N ASP A 373 0.70 13.94 -12.36
CA ASP A 373 1.64 13.05 -11.70
C ASP A 373 1.02 12.56 -10.38
N CYS A 374 0.96 11.25 -10.19
CA CYS A 374 0.44 10.62 -8.99
C CYS A 374 1.56 9.89 -8.24
N TYR A 375 1.86 10.37 -7.04
CA TYR A 375 2.89 9.82 -6.15
C TYR A 375 2.22 9.10 -4.99
N LYS A 376 2.30 7.77 -4.98
CA LYS A 376 1.83 6.91 -3.88
C LYS A 376 3.08 6.47 -3.12
N CYS A 377 3.38 7.07 -1.98
CA CYS A 377 4.66 6.88 -1.31
C CYS A 377 4.51 6.91 0.22
N HIS A 378 5.55 6.44 0.91
CA HIS A 378 5.74 6.81 2.31
C HIS A 378 6.43 8.18 2.41
N TRP A 379 6.08 8.91 3.44
CA TRP A 379 6.52 10.27 3.71
C TRP A 379 7.16 10.30 5.10
N ARG A 380 8.24 11.05 5.22
CA ARG A 380 8.86 11.37 6.50
C ARG A 380 9.27 12.82 6.45
N GLU A 381 8.72 13.61 7.37
CA GLU A 381 9.01 15.04 7.50
C GLU A 381 8.82 15.80 6.17
N GLY A 382 7.74 15.49 5.45
CA GLY A 382 7.41 16.15 4.17
C GLY A 382 8.20 15.66 2.96
N SER A 383 9.11 14.71 3.13
CA SER A 383 9.91 14.13 2.03
C SER A 383 9.51 12.70 1.74
N MET A 384 9.48 12.31 0.46
CA MET A 384 9.22 10.92 0.06
C MET A 384 10.39 10.03 0.54
N CYS A 385 10.04 8.90 1.14
CA CYS A 385 10.98 7.90 1.65
C CYS A 385 10.41 6.48 1.47
N GLY A 386 11.28 5.47 1.52
CA GLY A 386 10.85 4.07 1.43
C GLY A 386 10.28 3.71 0.05
N TYR A 387 9.52 2.62 -0.02
CA TYR A 387 8.93 2.19 -1.28
C TYR A 387 7.77 3.10 -1.72
N GLY A 388 7.74 3.41 -3.03
CA GLY A 388 6.76 4.27 -3.66
C GLY A 388 6.45 3.88 -5.11
N ILE A 389 5.24 4.24 -5.56
CA ILE A 389 4.80 4.12 -6.95
C ILE A 389 4.48 5.52 -7.47
N CYS A 390 5.13 5.93 -8.54
CA CYS A 390 4.92 7.22 -9.19
C CYS A 390 4.42 7.01 -10.62
N GLU A 391 3.19 7.41 -10.89
CA GLU A 391 2.60 7.45 -12.23
C GLU A 391 2.77 8.87 -12.77
N TYR A 392 3.63 9.09 -13.75
CA TYR A 392 3.86 10.40 -14.34
C TYR A 392 2.84 10.69 -15.44
N GLY A 393 2.45 11.96 -15.62
CA GLY A 393 1.61 12.42 -16.73
C GLY A 393 2.25 12.20 -18.11
N THR A 394 3.54 11.88 -18.16
CA THR A 394 4.23 11.43 -19.39
C THR A 394 4.01 9.94 -19.71
N ASP A 395 3.02 9.29 -19.07
CA ASP A 395 2.70 7.87 -19.24
C ASP A 395 3.88 6.94 -18.87
N LYS A 396 4.74 7.40 -17.95
CA LYS A 396 5.82 6.61 -17.34
C LYS A 396 5.42 6.21 -15.94
N VAL A 397 5.83 5.03 -15.49
CA VAL A 397 5.56 4.53 -14.14
C VAL A 397 6.88 4.12 -13.50
N TYR A 398 7.16 4.68 -12.32
CA TYR A 398 8.25 4.25 -11.46
C TYR A 398 7.71 3.47 -10.27
N LYS A 399 8.29 2.31 -9.99
CA LYS A 399 7.98 1.45 -8.84
C LYS A 399 9.30 1.13 -8.14
N GLY A 400 9.55 1.71 -6.98
CA GLY A 400 10.83 1.53 -6.30
C GLY A 400 11.00 2.38 -5.06
N TYR A 401 12.21 2.38 -4.54
CA TYR A 401 12.53 3.09 -3.31
C TYR A 401 12.85 4.57 -3.55
N PHE A 402 12.60 5.36 -2.50
CA PHE A 402 12.86 6.79 -2.41
C PHE A 402 13.67 7.12 -1.16
N ARG A 403 14.52 8.14 -1.26
CA ARG A 403 15.23 8.72 -0.12
C ARG A 403 15.31 10.23 -0.32
N ALA A 404 14.85 11.00 0.67
CA ALA A 404 14.83 12.46 0.64
C ALA A 404 14.16 13.04 -0.63
N GLY A 405 13.03 12.47 -1.06
CA GLY A 405 12.31 12.94 -2.24
C GLY A 405 12.86 12.47 -3.60
N LEU A 406 14.00 11.77 -3.63
CA LEU A 406 14.63 11.30 -4.88
C LEU A 406 14.57 9.77 -4.98
N ARG A 407 14.51 9.26 -6.22
CA ARG A 407 14.64 7.82 -6.51
C ARG A 407 15.98 7.32 -5.97
N HIS A 408 15.95 6.25 -5.18
CA HIS A 408 17.14 5.73 -4.52
C HIS A 408 16.95 4.23 -4.20
N GLY A 409 18.01 3.43 -4.26
CA GLY A 409 17.94 1.99 -4.06
C GLY A 409 17.35 1.27 -5.28
N PHE A 410 16.74 0.12 -5.09
CA PHE A 410 16.13 -0.63 -6.19
C PHE A 410 14.86 0.03 -6.74
N GLY A 411 14.70 0.04 -8.07
CA GLY A 411 13.49 0.53 -8.70
C GLY A 411 13.35 0.16 -10.17
N VAL A 412 12.09 0.04 -10.60
CA VAL A 412 11.70 -0.22 -11.98
C VAL A 412 11.08 1.06 -12.56
N LEU A 413 11.58 1.52 -13.69
CA LEU A 413 10.99 2.61 -14.48
C LEU A 413 10.54 2.05 -15.83
N GLU A 414 9.25 2.10 -16.10
CA GLU A 414 8.66 1.60 -17.36
C GLU A 414 7.84 2.68 -18.05
N SER A 415 7.89 2.71 -19.37
CA SER A 415 6.98 3.52 -20.19
C SER A 415 5.73 2.71 -20.55
N ALA A 416 4.61 3.39 -20.81
CA ALA A 416 3.39 2.72 -21.24
C ALA A 416 3.62 1.89 -22.52
N PRO A 417 2.96 0.73 -22.68
CA PRO A 417 3.14 -0.13 -23.86
C PRO A 417 2.82 0.55 -25.20
N GLN A 418 2.00 1.60 -25.18
CA GLN A 418 1.60 2.39 -26.36
C GLN A 418 2.43 3.67 -26.53
N ALA A 419 3.47 3.87 -25.72
CA ALA A 419 4.34 5.03 -25.83
C ALA A 419 5.14 4.97 -27.15
N PRO A 420 5.48 6.12 -27.74
CA PRO A 420 6.26 6.18 -28.98
C PRO A 420 7.69 5.63 -28.83
N GLN A 421 8.19 5.51 -27.60
CA GLN A 421 9.48 4.91 -27.26
C GLN A 421 9.32 4.04 -26.00
N PRO A 422 8.87 2.79 -26.12
CA PRO A 422 8.71 1.90 -24.98
C PRO A 422 10.09 1.47 -24.49
N PHE A 423 10.41 1.82 -23.25
CA PHE A 423 11.59 1.33 -22.56
C PHE A 423 11.24 0.89 -21.15
N LYS A 424 12.02 -0.06 -20.63
CA LYS A 424 11.92 -0.54 -19.25
C LYS A 424 13.31 -0.64 -18.65
N TYR A 425 13.52 0.05 -17.54
CA TYR A 425 14.74 -0.05 -16.74
C TYR A 425 14.42 -0.71 -15.40
N THR A 426 15.19 -1.74 -15.04
CA THR A 426 15.10 -2.46 -13.76
C THR A 426 16.48 -2.48 -13.13
N GLY A 427 16.68 -1.74 -12.03
CA GLY A 427 18.02 -1.60 -11.49
C GLY A 427 18.11 -0.73 -10.25
N HIS A 428 19.35 -0.40 -9.90
CA HIS A 428 19.65 0.46 -8.76
C HIS A 428 19.67 1.95 -9.15
N TRP A 429 19.23 2.78 -8.22
CA TRP A 429 19.08 4.23 -8.36
C TRP A 429 19.84 4.93 -7.25
N GLU A 430 20.46 6.05 -7.59
CA GLU A 430 21.14 6.90 -6.62
C GLU A 430 20.85 8.37 -6.91
N ARG A 431 20.25 9.06 -5.93
CA ARG A 431 19.93 10.51 -6.03
C ARG A 431 19.18 10.88 -7.31
N GLY A 432 18.26 10.03 -7.74
CA GLY A 432 17.44 10.26 -8.93
C GLY A 432 18.04 9.74 -10.24
N GLN A 433 19.27 9.21 -10.26
CA GLN A 433 19.97 8.73 -11.46
C GLN A 433 20.18 7.21 -11.41
N ARG A 434 20.26 6.56 -12.58
CA ARG A 434 20.62 5.14 -12.69
C ARG A 434 22.07 4.94 -12.25
N SER A 435 22.32 3.98 -11.37
CA SER A 435 23.63 3.72 -10.76
C SER A 435 23.74 2.26 -10.31
N GLY A 436 24.90 1.63 -10.46
CA GLY A 436 25.12 0.23 -10.08
C GLY A 436 24.60 -0.77 -11.10
N TYR A 437 24.32 -2.00 -10.68
CA TYR A 437 23.81 -3.04 -11.58
C TYR A 437 22.36 -2.77 -12.00
N GLY A 438 22.08 -2.90 -13.29
CA GLY A 438 20.73 -2.71 -13.83
C GLY A 438 20.57 -3.19 -15.27
N VAL A 439 19.32 -3.48 -15.61
CA VAL A 439 18.91 -3.99 -16.92
C VAL A 439 18.02 -2.96 -17.60
N GLU A 440 18.35 -2.59 -18.83
CA GLU A 440 17.55 -1.72 -19.70
C GLU A 440 17.07 -2.53 -20.90
N GLU A 441 15.77 -2.49 -21.16
CA GLU A 441 15.13 -3.01 -22.36
C GLU A 441 14.65 -1.82 -23.19
N ASP A 442 15.21 -1.69 -24.39
CA ASP A 442 14.83 -0.69 -25.39
C ASP A 442 13.95 -1.38 -26.45
N GLY A 443 12.65 -1.11 -26.39
CA GLY A 443 11.66 -1.69 -27.29
C GLY A 443 11.71 -1.13 -28.71
N ASP A 444 12.32 0.04 -28.93
CA ASP A 444 12.46 0.62 -30.27
C ASP A 444 13.59 -0.04 -31.04
N ARG A 445 14.74 -0.24 -30.37
CA ARG A 445 15.91 -0.89 -30.97
C ARG A 445 15.82 -2.41 -30.93
N GLY A 446 14.96 -2.96 -30.08
CA GLY A 446 14.96 -4.38 -29.76
C GLY A 446 16.26 -4.81 -29.08
N GLU A 447 16.80 -3.95 -28.23
CA GLU A 447 18.08 -4.17 -27.54
C GLU A 447 17.85 -4.30 -26.04
N ARG A 448 18.57 -5.22 -25.40
CA ARG A 448 18.64 -5.35 -23.95
C ARG A 448 20.06 -5.18 -23.49
N TYR A 449 20.27 -4.25 -22.55
CA TYR A 449 21.56 -4.06 -21.89
C TYR A 449 21.48 -4.57 -20.45
N ILE A 450 22.43 -5.43 -20.07
CA ILE A 450 22.59 -6.02 -18.74
C ILE A 450 23.98 -5.61 -18.24
N GLY A 451 24.07 -4.77 -17.23
CA GLY A 451 25.38 -4.37 -16.73
C GLY A 451 25.38 -3.25 -15.73
N MET A 452 26.54 -2.60 -15.63
CA MET A 452 26.77 -1.53 -14.68
C MET A 452 26.37 -0.16 -15.26
N TRP A 453 25.90 0.71 -14.36
CA TRP A 453 25.40 2.05 -14.63
C TRP A 453 26.08 3.07 -13.72
N GLN A 454 26.28 4.28 -14.23
CA GLN A 454 26.74 5.41 -13.44
C GLN A 454 26.18 6.71 -14.02
N ALA A 455 25.52 7.51 -13.19
CA ALA A 455 24.98 8.82 -13.56
C ALA A 455 24.13 8.78 -14.86
N ASP A 456 23.16 7.86 -14.93
CA ASP A 456 22.29 7.65 -16.10
C ASP A 456 22.97 7.13 -17.37
N GLN A 457 24.24 6.72 -17.31
CA GLN A 457 24.98 6.18 -18.47
C GLN A 457 25.48 4.76 -18.20
N ARG A 458 25.59 3.96 -19.26
CA ARG A 458 26.21 2.63 -19.22
C ARG A 458 27.70 2.81 -18.90
N HIS A 459 28.17 2.11 -17.87
CA HIS A 459 29.53 2.25 -17.35
C HIS A 459 30.03 0.92 -16.80
N GLY A 460 31.31 0.57 -16.98
CA GLY A 460 31.88 -0.68 -16.48
C GLY A 460 31.49 -1.88 -17.35
N PRO A 461 31.60 -3.12 -16.83
CA PRO A 461 31.24 -4.30 -17.62
C PRO A 461 29.76 -4.27 -18.04
N GLY A 462 29.47 -4.79 -19.22
CA GLY A 462 28.12 -4.84 -19.80
C GLY A 462 27.97 -5.98 -20.81
N VAL A 463 26.78 -6.56 -20.86
CA VAL A 463 26.32 -7.49 -21.89
C VAL A 463 25.14 -6.86 -22.60
N MET A 464 25.14 -6.86 -23.93
CA MET A 464 24.05 -6.38 -24.76
C MET A 464 23.52 -7.53 -25.61
N VAL A 465 22.21 -7.77 -25.58
CA VAL A 465 21.53 -8.77 -26.39
C VAL A 465 20.57 -8.06 -27.32
N THR A 466 20.63 -8.38 -28.61
CA THR A 466 19.74 -7.82 -29.63
C THR A 466 18.61 -8.78 -29.95
N GLN A 467 17.51 -8.28 -30.52
CA GLN A 467 16.38 -9.11 -31.01
C GLN A 467 16.81 -10.17 -32.01
N ALA A 468 17.85 -9.86 -32.77
CA ALA A 468 18.46 -10.75 -33.75
C ALA A 468 19.11 -11.97 -33.07
N GLY A 469 19.43 -11.91 -31.77
CA GLY A 469 20.15 -12.97 -31.05
C GLY A 469 21.66 -12.73 -31.01
N VAL A 470 22.13 -11.64 -31.62
CA VAL A 470 23.52 -11.18 -31.52
C VAL A 470 23.78 -10.64 -30.12
N CYS A 471 24.85 -11.12 -29.48
CA CYS A 471 25.24 -10.76 -28.13
C CYS A 471 26.62 -10.09 -28.11
N TYR A 472 26.74 -8.98 -27.39
CA TYR A 472 28.01 -8.28 -27.16
C TYR A 472 28.36 -8.29 -25.68
N GLN A 473 29.62 -8.53 -25.33
CA GLN A 473 30.15 -8.38 -23.98
C GLN A 473 31.38 -7.47 -24.02
N GLY A 474 31.44 -6.47 -23.14
CA GLY A 474 32.57 -5.56 -23.09
C GLY A 474 32.52 -4.61 -21.90
N THR A 475 33.44 -3.66 -21.88
CA THR A 475 33.41 -2.55 -20.92
C THR A 475 32.81 -1.32 -21.57
N PHE A 476 31.91 -0.64 -20.90
CA PHE A 476 31.22 0.57 -21.34
C PHE A 476 31.72 1.79 -20.56
N GLN A 477 31.79 2.93 -21.23
CA GLN A 477 32.04 4.22 -20.61
C GLN A 477 31.25 5.28 -21.36
N ALA A 478 30.33 5.96 -20.66
CA ALA A 478 29.45 6.98 -21.23
C ALA A 478 28.68 6.46 -22.46
N ASP A 479 27.96 5.34 -22.27
CA ASP A 479 27.12 4.65 -23.27
C ASP A 479 27.87 4.01 -24.45
N LYS A 480 29.20 4.06 -24.44
CA LYS A 480 30.04 3.56 -25.54
C LYS A 480 30.90 2.41 -25.07
N MET A 481 31.00 1.36 -25.88
CA MET A 481 31.93 0.27 -25.61
C MET A 481 33.38 0.75 -25.81
N VAL A 482 34.25 0.38 -24.87
CA VAL A 482 35.67 0.75 -24.86
C VAL A 482 36.50 -0.49 -24.50
N GLY A 483 37.64 -0.63 -25.19
CA GLY A 483 38.58 -1.72 -24.95
C GLY A 483 38.23 -3.00 -25.72
N PRO A 484 38.82 -4.14 -25.34
CA PRO A 484 38.49 -5.42 -25.93
C PRO A 484 37.09 -5.87 -25.48
N GLY A 485 36.38 -6.51 -26.40
CA GLY A 485 35.07 -7.12 -26.14
C GLY A 485 34.93 -8.43 -26.88
N ILE A 486 33.78 -9.04 -26.70
CA ILE A 486 33.36 -10.29 -27.31
C ILE A 486 32.05 -10.03 -28.05
N LEU A 487 31.93 -10.57 -29.26
CA LEU A 487 30.70 -10.60 -30.04
C LEU A 487 30.38 -12.06 -30.36
N LEU A 488 29.16 -12.48 -30.05
CA LEU A 488 28.58 -13.75 -30.47
C LEU A 488 27.47 -13.46 -31.48
N SER A 489 27.66 -13.95 -32.69
CA SER A 489 26.71 -13.85 -33.79
C SER A 489 25.63 -14.94 -33.71
N GLU A 490 24.54 -14.77 -34.46
CA GLU A 490 23.45 -15.76 -34.56
C GLU A 490 23.91 -17.16 -34.98
N ASP A 491 24.95 -17.21 -35.82
CA ASP A 491 25.50 -18.44 -36.37
C ASP A 491 26.47 -19.15 -35.41
N ASP A 492 26.57 -18.76 -34.14
CA ASP A 492 27.56 -19.22 -33.15
C ASP A 492 29.02 -18.80 -33.47
N SER A 493 29.22 -17.85 -34.40
CA SER A 493 30.53 -17.27 -34.65
C SER A 493 30.93 -16.32 -33.51
N LEU A 494 32.12 -16.53 -32.95
CA LEU A 494 32.68 -15.76 -31.84
C LEU A 494 33.75 -14.81 -32.35
N TYR A 495 33.58 -13.50 -32.15
CA TYR A 495 34.64 -12.51 -32.35
C TYR A 495 35.18 -11.99 -31.01
N GLU A 496 36.50 -11.99 -30.87
CA GLU A 496 37.23 -11.38 -29.76
C GLU A 496 38.12 -10.27 -30.32
N GLY A 497 37.89 -9.02 -29.92
CA GLY A 497 38.65 -7.90 -30.46
C GLY A 497 38.15 -6.55 -29.99
N THR A 498 38.57 -5.48 -30.67
CA THR A 498 38.19 -4.11 -30.30
C THR A 498 36.99 -3.62 -31.12
N PHE A 499 36.14 -2.84 -30.47
CA PHE A 499 34.93 -2.26 -31.06
C PHE A 499 35.08 -0.74 -31.17
N THR A 500 34.40 -0.15 -32.15
CA THR A 500 34.18 1.29 -32.18
C THR A 500 33.06 1.69 -31.22
N ARG A 501 32.89 3.00 -31.08
CA ARG A 501 31.79 3.61 -30.32
C ARG A 501 30.41 3.21 -30.85
N ASP A 502 30.32 2.84 -32.13
CA ASP A 502 29.08 2.43 -32.81
C ASP A 502 28.96 0.89 -32.88
N LEU A 503 29.67 0.16 -32.01
CA LEU A 503 29.70 -1.30 -31.94
C LEU A 503 30.21 -1.99 -33.23
N THR A 504 30.95 -1.28 -34.09
CA THR A 504 31.55 -1.88 -35.29
C THR A 504 32.94 -2.45 -34.99
N LEU A 505 33.27 -3.58 -35.62
CA LEU A 505 34.57 -4.25 -35.46
C LEU A 505 35.71 -3.39 -36.03
N VAL A 506 36.72 -3.09 -35.22
CA VAL A 506 37.92 -2.34 -35.64
C VAL A 506 39.17 -2.91 -35.00
N GLY A 507 40.31 -2.85 -35.69
CA GLY A 507 41.60 -3.21 -35.14
C GLY A 507 41.86 -4.71 -35.16
N LYS A 508 42.76 -5.20 -34.30
CA LYS A 508 43.10 -6.62 -34.24
C LYS A 508 41.99 -7.41 -33.54
N GLY A 509 41.62 -8.54 -34.12
CA GLY A 509 40.67 -9.46 -33.51
C GLY A 509 40.85 -10.89 -33.99
N LYS A 510 40.07 -11.78 -33.39
CA LYS A 510 40.01 -13.21 -33.69
C LYS A 510 38.55 -13.62 -33.86
N VAL A 511 38.20 -14.19 -35.00
CA VAL A 511 36.89 -14.85 -35.21
C VAL A 511 37.09 -16.35 -35.07
N THR A 512 36.29 -17.01 -34.24
CA THR A 512 36.20 -18.48 -34.16
C THR A 512 34.84 -18.88 -34.72
N PHE A 513 34.85 -19.66 -35.80
CA PHE A 513 33.65 -20.15 -36.46
C PHE A 513 33.12 -21.42 -35.76
N PRO A 514 31.85 -21.80 -35.97
CA PRO A 514 31.24 -22.99 -35.36
C PRO A 514 31.90 -24.31 -35.75
N ASN A 515 32.55 -24.34 -36.91
CA ASN A 515 33.32 -25.48 -37.40
C ASN A 515 34.72 -25.59 -36.76
N GLY A 516 35.06 -24.71 -35.81
CA GLY A 516 36.35 -24.67 -35.13
C GLY A 516 37.45 -23.91 -35.86
N PHE A 517 37.19 -23.38 -37.07
CA PHE A 517 38.18 -22.57 -37.79
C PHE A 517 38.37 -21.22 -37.13
N THR A 518 39.60 -20.71 -37.11
CA THR A 518 39.91 -19.42 -36.51
C THR A 518 40.50 -18.46 -37.55
N LEU A 519 40.00 -17.23 -37.59
CA LEU A 519 40.48 -16.14 -38.43
C LEU A 519 41.04 -15.03 -37.54
N GLU A 520 42.36 -14.89 -37.52
CA GLU A 520 43.05 -13.83 -36.77
C GLU A 520 43.52 -12.74 -37.73
N GLY A 521 43.11 -11.49 -37.50
CA GLY A 521 43.38 -10.42 -38.46
C GLY A 521 43.08 -9.02 -37.95
N SER A 522 43.31 -8.05 -38.84
CA SER A 522 42.85 -6.67 -38.64
C SER A 522 41.51 -6.47 -39.34
N PHE A 523 40.52 -6.01 -38.60
CA PHE A 523 39.15 -5.76 -39.00
C PHE A 523 38.93 -4.26 -39.14
N GLY A 524 38.20 -3.83 -40.16
CA GLY A 524 37.83 -2.44 -40.34
C GLY A 524 36.59 -2.27 -41.22
N SER A 525 35.91 -1.13 -41.05
CA SER A 525 34.81 -0.73 -41.92
C SER A 525 35.39 -0.21 -43.24
N GLY A 526 35.20 -0.95 -44.33
CA GLY A 526 35.57 -0.52 -45.67
C GLY A 526 34.58 0.50 -46.23
N ALA A 527 34.99 1.31 -47.20
CA ALA A 527 34.16 2.35 -47.85
C ALA A 527 32.97 1.82 -48.70
N GLY A 528 32.61 0.54 -48.57
CA GLY A 528 31.45 -0.10 -49.19
C GLY A 528 30.83 -1.11 -48.22
N LYS A 529 29.54 -1.44 -48.39
CA LYS A 529 28.79 -2.36 -47.51
C LYS A 529 29.49 -3.72 -47.37
N GLY A 530 30.35 -3.87 -46.37
CA GLY A 530 31.06 -5.11 -46.08
C GLY A 530 32.18 -4.91 -45.05
N LEU A 531 32.44 -5.97 -44.28
CA LEU A 531 33.57 -6.04 -43.34
C LEU A 531 34.86 -6.34 -44.12
N HIS A 532 35.85 -5.45 -44.06
CA HIS A 532 37.16 -5.72 -44.67
C HIS A 532 38.08 -6.35 -43.64
N THR A 533 38.64 -7.53 -43.96
CA THR A 533 39.53 -8.26 -43.06
C THR A 533 40.83 -8.60 -43.79
N GLN A 534 41.96 -8.43 -43.09
CA GLN A 534 43.27 -8.91 -43.54
C GLN A 534 43.85 -9.75 -42.41
N GLY A 535 43.99 -11.05 -42.61
CA GLY A 535 44.32 -11.98 -41.54
C GLY A 535 44.72 -13.36 -42.04
N VAL A 536 45.11 -14.21 -41.09
CA VAL A 536 45.46 -15.62 -41.30
C VAL A 536 44.25 -16.47 -40.87
N LEU A 537 43.74 -17.30 -41.78
CA LEU A 537 42.74 -18.31 -41.48
C LEU A 537 43.48 -19.60 -41.12
N ASP A 538 43.37 -20.01 -39.87
CA ASP A 538 43.86 -21.30 -39.41
C ASP A 538 42.76 -22.36 -39.54
N THR A 539 42.98 -23.30 -40.45
CA THR A 539 42.14 -24.49 -40.68
C THR A 539 42.77 -25.76 -40.10
N ALA A 540 43.94 -25.66 -39.45
CA ALA A 540 44.74 -26.78 -38.95
C ALA A 540 44.56 -27.04 -37.45
N ALA A 541 43.88 -26.14 -36.72
CA ALA A 541 43.47 -26.42 -35.35
C ALA A 541 42.66 -27.74 -35.33
N PHE A 542 43.13 -28.74 -34.58
CA PHE A 542 42.24 -29.81 -34.10
C PHE A 542 40.99 -29.11 -33.58
N PRO A 543 39.77 -29.47 -34.04
CA PRO A 543 38.60 -28.72 -33.67
C PRO A 543 38.56 -28.68 -32.14
N PRO A 544 38.68 -27.49 -31.49
CA PRO A 544 38.14 -27.40 -30.15
C PRO A 544 36.71 -27.90 -30.29
N ASP A 545 36.28 -28.79 -29.38
CA ASP A 545 34.97 -29.44 -29.46
C ASP A 545 33.95 -28.41 -29.96
N PRO A 546 33.24 -28.63 -31.09
CA PRO A 546 32.36 -27.60 -31.71
C PRO A 546 31.29 -27.08 -30.74
N SER A 547 31.12 -27.77 -29.60
CA SER A 547 30.39 -27.33 -28.41
C SER A 547 31.00 -26.09 -27.72
N SER A 548 32.28 -25.76 -27.87
CA SER A 548 33.02 -24.77 -27.09
C SER A 548 32.64 -23.31 -27.37
N THR A 549 32.34 -22.95 -28.62
CA THR A 549 31.78 -21.63 -28.96
C THR A 549 30.28 -21.58 -28.71
N ARG A 550 29.55 -22.65 -29.06
CA ARG A 550 28.09 -22.75 -28.89
C ARG A 550 27.66 -22.73 -27.43
N LYS A 551 28.43 -23.36 -26.53
CA LYS A 551 28.19 -23.41 -25.08
C LYS A 551 28.87 -22.27 -24.33
N ARG A 552 29.49 -21.30 -25.02
CA ARG A 552 30.16 -20.18 -24.37
C ARG A 552 29.12 -19.32 -23.63
N GLN A 553 29.39 -19.09 -22.36
CA GLN A 553 28.55 -18.29 -21.47
C GLN A 553 29.12 -16.88 -21.34
N LEU A 554 28.24 -15.88 -21.38
CA LEU A 554 28.57 -14.46 -21.28
C LEU A 554 28.35 -13.95 -19.85
N GLY A 555 29.08 -12.90 -19.47
CA GLY A 555 28.93 -12.17 -18.22
C GLY A 555 29.39 -12.90 -16.95
N VAL A 556 29.64 -14.22 -17.01
CA VAL A 556 30.18 -15.01 -15.90
C VAL A 556 31.53 -14.42 -15.45
N GLY A 557 31.65 -14.11 -14.16
CA GLY A 557 32.82 -13.44 -13.57
C GLY A 557 32.93 -11.93 -13.82
N ALA A 558 32.27 -11.37 -14.85
CA ALA A 558 32.22 -9.93 -15.10
C ALA A 558 31.32 -9.21 -14.08
N PHE A 559 30.28 -9.90 -13.61
CA PHE A 559 29.39 -9.45 -12.54
C PHE A 559 29.26 -10.56 -11.49
N PRO A 560 29.99 -10.51 -10.36
CA PRO A 560 29.82 -11.47 -9.27
C PRO A 560 28.35 -11.52 -8.83
N VAL A 561 27.78 -12.72 -8.67
CA VAL A 561 26.34 -12.89 -8.39
C VAL A 561 25.92 -12.20 -7.08
N GLU A 562 26.83 -12.11 -6.12
CA GLU A 562 26.66 -11.46 -4.82
C GLU A 562 26.58 -9.93 -4.91
N SER A 563 27.11 -9.36 -6.00
CA SER A 563 27.03 -7.92 -6.30
C SER A 563 25.77 -7.55 -7.08
N ARG A 564 25.09 -8.53 -7.68
CA ARG A 564 23.85 -8.31 -8.43
C ARG A 564 22.72 -8.06 -7.44
N TRP A 565 21.82 -7.14 -7.79
CA TRP A 565 20.58 -6.91 -7.04
C TRP A 565 20.71 -6.61 -5.54
N GLN A 566 21.86 -6.13 -5.06
CA GLN A 566 22.05 -5.77 -3.64
C GLN A 566 21.00 -4.80 -3.10
N GLY A 567 20.49 -3.91 -3.95
CA GLY A 567 19.40 -2.99 -3.60
C GLY A 567 18.05 -3.66 -3.27
N ILE A 568 17.88 -4.96 -3.58
CA ILE A 568 16.68 -5.75 -3.24
C ILE A 568 16.84 -6.38 -1.85
N TYR A 569 18.00 -6.99 -1.59
CA TYR A 569 18.26 -7.66 -0.30
C TYR A 569 18.53 -6.67 0.83
N GLY A 570 19.15 -5.52 0.53
CA GLY A 570 19.52 -4.50 1.52
C GLY A 570 18.33 -4.05 2.40
N PRO A 571 17.23 -3.54 1.82
CA PRO A 571 16.05 -3.12 2.59
C PRO A 571 15.47 -4.23 3.48
N PHE A 572 15.51 -5.48 3.03
CA PHE A 572 15.05 -6.62 3.82
C PHE A 572 15.99 -6.90 5.00
N ARG A 573 17.31 -6.91 4.77
CA ARG A 573 18.31 -7.10 5.83
C ARG A 573 18.26 -5.98 6.86
N ASP A 574 18.09 -4.74 6.42
CA ASP A 574 17.92 -3.57 7.27
C ASP A 574 16.67 -3.74 8.15
N PHE A 575 15.54 -4.15 7.56
CA PHE A 575 14.28 -4.42 8.28
C PHE A 575 14.42 -5.52 9.34
N VAL A 576 15.09 -6.63 9.02
CA VAL A 576 15.35 -7.71 9.99
C VAL A 576 16.27 -7.22 11.09
N SER A 577 17.34 -6.49 10.76
CA SER A 577 18.29 -5.96 11.75
C SER A 577 17.68 -4.94 12.70
N ALA A 578 16.67 -4.18 12.24
CA ALA A 578 15.88 -3.26 13.05
C ALA A 578 14.88 -3.98 13.98
N GLY A 579 14.81 -5.31 13.93
CA GLY A 579 13.92 -6.11 14.76
C GLY A 579 12.47 -6.12 14.26
N CYS A 580 12.24 -5.93 12.95
CA CYS A 580 10.92 -5.98 12.30
C CYS A 580 9.87 -5.01 12.91
N PRO A 581 10.11 -3.69 12.91
CA PRO A 581 9.14 -2.72 13.42
C PRO A 581 7.91 -2.61 12.49
N GLY A 582 6.72 -2.50 13.07
CA GLY A 582 5.45 -2.45 12.31
C GLY A 582 5.37 -1.29 11.31
N ASP A 583 5.94 -0.13 11.67
CA ASP A 583 5.95 1.05 10.79
C ASP A 583 6.80 0.84 9.53
N GLU A 584 7.86 0.02 9.59
CA GLU A 584 8.71 -0.28 8.44
C GLU A 584 8.20 -1.49 7.64
N GLN A 585 7.33 -2.32 8.23
CA GLN A 585 6.69 -3.43 7.52
C GLN A 585 5.86 -2.92 6.33
N GLU A 586 5.07 -1.86 6.53
CA GLU A 586 4.32 -1.21 5.45
C GLU A 586 5.27 -0.66 4.36
N THR A 587 6.43 -0.12 4.77
CA THR A 587 7.43 0.40 3.83
C THR A 587 8.11 -0.70 3.01
N LEU A 588 8.28 -1.91 3.56
CA LEU A 588 8.93 -3.05 2.91
C LEU A 588 7.95 -3.83 2.01
N LEU A 589 6.75 -4.13 2.51
CA LEU A 589 5.72 -4.84 1.76
C LEU A 589 5.17 -3.99 0.60
N GLY A 590 5.24 -2.67 0.76
CA GLY A 590 4.64 -1.71 -0.15
C GLY A 590 3.12 -1.80 -0.12
N PHE A 591 2.46 -1.05 -1.00
CA PHE A 591 1.01 -0.94 -0.99
C PHE A 591 0.36 -2.22 -1.52
N HIS A 592 -0.40 -2.91 -0.66
CA HIS A 592 -1.46 -3.82 -1.10
C HIS A 592 -2.69 -2.99 -1.41
N VAL A 593 -2.72 -2.39 -2.60
CA VAL A 593 -3.97 -1.79 -3.09
C VAL A 593 -4.27 -2.35 -4.46
N GLN A 594 -5.46 -2.95 -4.52
CA GLN A 594 -6.18 -3.38 -5.71
C GLN A 594 -6.01 -2.35 -6.85
N ASN A 595 -5.93 -2.88 -8.08
CA ASN A 595 -5.73 -2.21 -9.36
C ASN A 595 -5.87 -0.67 -9.39
N SER A 596 -4.88 0.00 -10.00
CA SER A 596 -4.82 1.45 -10.26
C SER A 596 -6.07 2.06 -10.94
N ARG A 597 -6.93 1.23 -11.55
CA ARG A 597 -8.22 1.63 -12.14
C ARG A 597 -9.31 1.95 -11.12
N GLU A 598 -9.30 1.37 -9.92
CA GLU A 598 -10.32 1.62 -8.89
C GLU A 598 -10.05 2.90 -8.09
N LEU A 599 -8.77 3.24 -7.89
CA LEU A 599 -8.32 4.50 -7.27
C LEU A 599 -8.57 5.74 -8.15
N ARG A 600 -8.50 5.61 -9.49
CA ARG A 600 -8.84 6.71 -10.41
C ARG A 600 -10.35 6.99 -10.46
N LYS A 601 -11.18 5.97 -10.20
CA LYS A 601 -12.64 6.13 -10.13
C LYS A 601 -13.11 6.67 -8.78
N SER A 602 -12.34 6.44 -7.72
CA SER A 602 -12.69 6.85 -6.37
C SER A 602 -11.97 8.13 -5.97
N GLN A 603 -12.39 9.25 -6.58
CA GLN A 603 -12.40 10.53 -5.84
C GLN A 603 -13.30 10.45 -4.58
N GLU A 604 -14.04 9.35 -4.41
CA GLU A 604 -14.95 9.08 -3.28
C GLU A 604 -14.30 8.45 -2.04
N TYR A 605 -13.05 7.96 -2.09
CA TYR A 605 -12.30 7.60 -0.85
C TYR A 605 -11.71 8.83 -0.13
N LEU A 606 -12.06 10.05 -0.59
CA LEU A 606 -11.57 11.33 -0.07
C LEU A 606 -12.42 11.89 1.09
N CYS A 607 -13.39 11.14 1.63
CA CYS A 607 -14.23 11.59 2.72
C CYS A 607 -13.99 10.77 4.00
N CYS A 608 -13.71 11.50 5.09
CA CYS A 608 -13.63 11.00 6.45
C CYS A 608 -15.01 10.54 6.97
N GLU A 609 -15.53 9.39 6.53
CA GLU A 609 -16.64 8.74 7.24
C GLU A 609 -16.45 7.21 7.33
N ARG A 610 -16.10 6.77 8.55
CA ARG A 610 -16.31 5.46 9.18
C ARG A 610 -16.28 4.21 8.27
N ALA A 611 -15.18 3.49 8.36
CA ALA A 611 -15.15 2.17 8.98
C ALA A 611 -13.74 1.98 9.54
N GLN A 612 -13.60 1.20 10.62
CA GLN A 612 -12.29 0.72 11.05
C GLN A 612 -11.54 0.17 9.82
N PRO A 613 -10.20 0.28 9.73
CA PRO A 613 -9.48 -0.62 8.86
C PRO A 613 -9.97 -2.01 9.24
N GLU A 614 -10.63 -2.71 8.31
CA GLU A 614 -10.77 -4.17 8.39
C GLU A 614 -9.41 -4.70 8.89
N PRO A 615 -9.36 -5.59 9.89
CA PRO A 615 -8.11 -6.11 10.42
C PRO A 615 -7.48 -6.98 9.32
N CYS A 616 -6.82 -6.34 8.38
CA CYS A 616 -6.29 -6.96 7.17
C CYS A 616 -4.79 -6.70 7.14
N ALA A 617 -4.11 -7.41 8.01
CA ALA A 617 -2.73 -7.85 7.90
C ALA A 617 -2.54 -8.82 9.07
N ASP A 618 -2.14 -10.06 8.79
CA ASP A 618 -1.49 -10.88 9.81
C ASP A 618 -0.40 -9.98 10.41
N ARG A 619 -0.54 -9.63 11.69
CA ARG A 619 0.42 -8.74 12.34
C ARG A 619 1.77 -9.43 12.24
N MET A 620 2.87 -8.68 12.13
CA MET A 620 4.21 -9.30 12.17
C MET A 620 4.36 -10.23 13.39
N GLU A 621 3.62 -9.97 14.47
CA GLU A 621 3.45 -10.83 15.64
C GLU A 621 2.95 -12.24 15.26
N ASP A 622 1.88 -12.35 14.45
CA ASP A 622 1.30 -13.61 13.98
C ASP A 622 2.28 -14.38 13.08
N VAL A 623 2.97 -13.66 12.18
CA VAL A 623 4.00 -14.24 11.30
C VAL A 623 5.16 -14.81 12.11
N LEU A 624 5.69 -14.04 13.07
CA LEU A 624 6.79 -14.49 13.94
C LEU A 624 6.36 -15.64 14.85
N ASP A 625 5.10 -15.68 15.28
CA ASP A 625 4.55 -16.77 16.08
C ASP A 625 4.36 -18.06 15.26
N GLU A 626 3.91 -17.98 14.01
CA GLU A 626 3.80 -19.13 13.10
C GLU A 626 5.17 -19.76 12.82
N LEU A 627 6.21 -18.94 12.60
CA LEU A 627 7.59 -19.41 12.38
C LEU A 627 8.14 -20.21 13.57
N LEU A 628 7.71 -19.90 14.80
CA LEU A 628 8.18 -20.57 16.01
C LEU A 628 7.50 -21.92 16.25
N LEU A 629 6.30 -22.13 15.71
CA LEU A 629 5.51 -23.36 15.86
C LEU A 629 6.01 -24.50 14.96
N HIS A 630 6.64 -24.18 13.81
CA HIS A 630 6.96 -25.16 12.77
C HIS A 630 8.47 -25.33 12.53
N ARG A 631 9.17 -25.86 13.55
CA ARG A 631 10.64 -26.10 13.50
C ARG A 631 11.05 -27.41 12.82
N GLU A 632 10.13 -28.37 12.67
CA GLU A 632 10.45 -29.67 12.06
C GLU A 632 10.49 -29.59 10.52
N PRO A 633 11.41 -30.30 9.83
CA PRO A 633 11.61 -30.17 8.38
C PRO A 633 10.35 -30.31 7.48
N PRO A 634 9.40 -31.24 7.72
CA PRO A 634 8.22 -31.36 6.86
C PRO A 634 7.22 -30.23 7.09
N ALA A 635 7.04 -29.79 8.34
CA ALA A 635 6.16 -28.67 8.69
C ALA A 635 6.75 -27.32 8.22
N LEU A 636 8.08 -27.20 8.29
CA LEU A 636 8.83 -26.04 7.80
C LEU A 636 8.62 -25.84 6.29
N ARG A 637 8.65 -26.92 5.49
CA ARG A 637 8.41 -26.85 4.04
C ARG A 637 7.01 -26.31 3.73
N GLU A 638 5.98 -26.75 4.46
CA GLU A 638 4.61 -26.26 4.25
C GLU A 638 4.45 -24.79 4.66
N CYS A 639 5.01 -24.40 5.81
CA CYS A 639 5.00 -23.02 6.29
C CYS A 639 5.74 -22.08 5.32
N LEU A 640 6.95 -22.44 4.90
CA LEU A 640 7.70 -21.67 3.89
C LEU A 640 6.94 -21.58 2.56
N GLY A 641 6.29 -22.66 2.12
CA GLY A 641 5.46 -22.65 0.92
C GLY A 641 4.29 -21.65 1.01
N LYS A 642 3.60 -21.59 2.16
CA LYS A 642 2.54 -20.61 2.43
C LYS A 642 3.10 -19.17 2.48
N ALA A 643 4.23 -18.99 3.16
CA ALA A 643 4.90 -17.69 3.29
C ALA A 643 5.41 -17.14 1.94
N LEU A 644 5.93 -18.01 1.06
CA LEU A 644 6.44 -17.59 -0.25
C LEU A 644 5.31 -17.32 -1.26
N SER A 645 4.17 -17.99 -1.13
CA SER A 645 3.01 -17.76 -2.01
C SER A 645 2.20 -16.50 -1.62
N ASN A 646 2.19 -16.13 -0.34
CA ASN A 646 1.49 -14.95 0.17
C ASN A 646 2.23 -13.64 -0.17
N SER A 647 1.55 -12.72 -0.86
CA SER A 647 2.11 -11.41 -1.22
C SER A 647 2.22 -10.42 -0.04
N LEU A 648 1.50 -10.67 1.05
CA LEU A 648 1.55 -9.89 2.28
C LEU A 648 2.70 -10.32 3.20
N HIS A 649 3.30 -11.49 2.94
CA HIS A 649 4.44 -11.96 3.71
C HIS A 649 5.75 -11.35 3.17
N PRO A 650 6.69 -10.91 4.03
CA PRO A 650 7.96 -10.33 3.60
C PRO A 650 8.77 -11.21 2.62
N LEU A 651 8.83 -12.53 2.89
CA LEU A 651 9.49 -13.49 2.01
C LEU A 651 8.80 -13.64 0.65
N GLY A 652 7.46 -13.66 0.60
CA GLY A 652 6.72 -13.73 -0.66
C GLY A 652 6.87 -12.45 -1.49
N LYS A 653 6.92 -11.28 -0.83
CA LYS A 653 7.25 -10.00 -1.50
C LYS A 653 8.66 -10.01 -2.08
N LEU A 654 9.64 -10.53 -1.33
CA LEU A 654 11.01 -10.69 -1.79
C LEU A 654 11.05 -11.60 -3.02
N LEU A 655 10.46 -12.80 -2.95
CA LEU A 655 10.39 -13.75 -4.08
C LEU A 655 9.79 -13.11 -5.34
N ARG A 656 8.65 -12.40 -5.22
CA ARG A 656 8.03 -11.70 -6.37
C ARG A 656 8.94 -10.63 -6.97
N THR A 657 9.70 -9.92 -6.14
CA THR A 657 10.65 -8.90 -6.62
C THR A 657 11.80 -9.57 -7.36
N LEU A 658 12.31 -10.71 -6.86
CA LEU A 658 13.34 -11.50 -7.52
C LEU A 658 12.84 -12.13 -8.84
N MET A 659 11.59 -12.59 -8.90
CA MET A 659 10.96 -13.03 -10.15
C MET A 659 10.93 -11.92 -11.19
N LEU A 660 10.55 -10.69 -10.80
CA LEU A 660 10.49 -9.55 -11.70
C LEU A 660 11.88 -9.20 -12.27
N THR A 661 12.94 -9.26 -11.45
CA THR A 661 14.31 -9.00 -11.92
C THR A 661 14.87 -10.12 -12.79
N PHE A 662 14.53 -11.36 -12.46
CA PHE A 662 14.88 -12.52 -13.27
C PHE A 662 14.23 -12.45 -14.66
N GLN A 663 12.93 -12.14 -14.71
CA GLN A 663 12.20 -11.92 -15.95
C GLN A 663 12.76 -10.75 -16.76
N ALA A 664 13.09 -9.63 -16.11
CA ALA A 664 13.69 -8.48 -16.78
C ALA A 664 15.03 -8.83 -17.45
N THR A 665 15.77 -9.78 -16.88
CA THR A 665 17.09 -10.18 -17.38
C THR A 665 16.97 -11.25 -18.47
N TYR A 666 16.22 -12.34 -18.21
CA TYR A 666 16.29 -13.57 -19.00
C TYR A 666 15.04 -13.89 -19.82
N ALA A 667 13.92 -13.16 -19.67
CA ALA A 667 12.68 -13.47 -20.41
C ALA A 667 12.54 -12.65 -21.70
N GLY A 668 11.73 -13.14 -22.66
CA GLY A 668 11.38 -12.40 -23.88
C GLY A 668 12.59 -12.13 -24.79
N MET A 669 12.77 -10.87 -25.20
CA MET A 669 13.73 -10.43 -26.22
C MET A 669 15.21 -10.65 -25.88
N GLY A 670 15.54 -10.83 -24.60
CA GLY A 670 16.90 -11.14 -24.15
C GLY A 670 17.06 -12.56 -23.63
N ALA A 671 16.11 -13.46 -23.92
CA ALA A 671 16.33 -14.89 -23.74
C ALA A 671 17.42 -15.35 -24.71
N SER A 672 18.64 -15.55 -24.21
CA SER A 672 19.79 -16.01 -24.98
C SER A 672 20.42 -17.20 -24.29
N LYS A 673 20.72 -18.26 -25.06
CA LYS A 673 21.40 -19.47 -24.58
C LYS A 673 22.75 -19.17 -23.90
N HIS A 674 23.38 -18.05 -24.24
CA HIS A 674 24.65 -17.60 -23.68
C HIS A 674 24.52 -16.95 -22.29
N LEU A 675 23.30 -16.82 -21.75
CA LEU A 675 23.04 -16.30 -20.41
C LEU A 675 22.60 -17.39 -19.41
N GLN A 676 22.61 -18.67 -19.82
CA GLN A 676 22.15 -19.79 -19.01
C GLN A 676 22.94 -19.91 -17.68
N ALA A 677 24.27 -19.80 -17.71
CA ALA A 677 25.06 -19.90 -16.48
C ALA A 677 24.82 -18.73 -15.52
N LEU A 678 24.60 -17.51 -16.06
CA LEU A 678 24.22 -16.36 -15.24
C LEU A 678 22.89 -16.59 -14.51
N ALA A 679 21.90 -17.12 -15.23
CA ALA A 679 20.60 -17.45 -14.70
C ALA A 679 20.68 -18.54 -13.61
N GLN A 680 21.47 -19.58 -13.86
CA GLN A 680 21.70 -20.66 -12.89
C GLN A 680 22.36 -20.16 -11.59
N GLU A 681 23.44 -19.39 -11.69
CA GLU A 681 24.11 -18.78 -10.53
C GLU A 681 23.14 -17.90 -9.74
N GLU A 682 22.31 -17.12 -10.45
CA GLU A 682 21.37 -16.18 -9.87
C GLU A 682 20.23 -16.89 -9.11
N VAL A 683 19.65 -17.97 -9.65
CA VAL A 683 18.64 -18.77 -8.93
C VAL A 683 19.23 -19.41 -7.67
N LYS A 684 20.45 -19.95 -7.75
CA LYS A 684 21.15 -20.51 -6.58
C LYS A 684 21.41 -19.43 -5.51
N GLN A 685 21.81 -18.23 -5.93
CA GLN A 685 22.02 -17.13 -4.99
C GLN A 685 20.71 -16.65 -4.36
N HIS A 686 19.63 -16.53 -5.14
CA HIS A 686 18.30 -16.17 -4.62
C HIS A 686 17.84 -17.16 -3.54
N ALA A 687 18.10 -18.45 -3.71
CA ALA A 687 17.79 -19.47 -2.71
C ALA A 687 18.59 -19.29 -1.41
N ARG A 688 19.89 -18.98 -1.50
CA ARG A 688 20.73 -18.66 -0.33
C ARG A 688 20.23 -17.42 0.41
N GLU A 689 19.88 -16.36 -0.34
CA GLU A 689 19.40 -15.11 0.23
C GLU A 689 18.03 -15.26 0.89
N LEU A 690 17.12 -16.07 0.31
CA LEU A 690 15.83 -16.38 0.93
C LEU A 690 15.97 -17.24 2.19
N TRP A 691 16.93 -18.17 2.23
CA TRP A 691 17.26 -18.91 3.45
C TRP A 691 17.80 -17.97 4.54
N ALA A 692 18.74 -17.09 4.19
CA ALA A 692 19.28 -16.09 5.12
C ALA A 692 18.19 -15.14 5.64
N ALA A 693 17.25 -14.75 4.77
CA ALA A 693 16.10 -13.93 5.12
C ALA A 693 15.18 -14.64 6.13
N TYR A 694 14.88 -15.92 5.92
CA TYR A 694 14.11 -16.73 6.85
C TYR A 694 14.81 -16.87 8.21
N ARG A 695 16.10 -17.23 8.23
CA ARG A 695 16.91 -17.34 9.47
C ARG A 695 16.93 -16.02 10.24
N GLY A 696 17.03 -14.90 9.52
CA GLY A 696 16.94 -13.56 10.11
C GLY A 696 15.61 -13.30 10.82
N LEU A 697 14.48 -13.62 10.17
CA LEU A 697 13.16 -13.51 10.79
C LEU A 697 13.01 -14.44 12.01
N LEU A 698 13.49 -15.68 11.91
CA LEU A 698 13.49 -16.63 13.02
C LEU A 698 14.30 -16.13 14.22
N GLN A 699 15.47 -15.53 13.98
CA GLN A 699 16.30 -14.95 15.03
C GLN A 699 15.59 -13.82 15.77
N VAL A 700 14.91 -12.93 15.04
CA VAL A 700 14.09 -11.86 15.63
C VAL A 700 12.94 -12.46 16.47
N ALA A 701 12.29 -13.51 15.97
CA ALA A 701 11.23 -14.20 16.71
C ALA A 701 11.74 -14.81 18.03
N LEU A 702 12.91 -15.45 18.01
CA LEU A 702 13.56 -16.03 19.20
C LEU A 702 13.96 -14.96 20.21
N GLN A 703 14.56 -13.86 19.74
CA GLN A 703 14.96 -12.73 20.59
C GLN A 703 13.75 -12.10 21.31
N ARG A 704 12.62 -11.92 20.62
CA ARG A 704 11.39 -11.37 21.23
C ARG A 704 10.80 -12.28 22.31
N LYS A 705 10.99 -13.60 22.22
CA LYS A 705 10.58 -14.56 23.27
C LYS A 705 11.66 -14.82 24.34
N GLY A 706 12.79 -14.12 24.30
CA GLY A 706 13.89 -14.28 25.26
C GLY A 706 14.59 -15.64 25.18
N GLN A 707 14.49 -16.34 24.05
CA GLN A 707 15.20 -17.58 23.79
C GLN A 707 16.60 -17.27 23.23
N ALA A 708 17.59 -18.11 23.53
CA ALA A 708 18.94 -17.95 22.99
C ALA A 708 18.88 -18.04 21.44
N PRO A 709 19.65 -17.20 20.72
CA PRO A 709 19.79 -17.36 19.27
C PRO A 709 20.37 -18.74 18.98
N GLU A 710 19.86 -19.41 17.93
CA GLU A 710 20.48 -20.65 17.47
C GLU A 710 21.93 -20.39 17.04
N GLU A 711 22.81 -21.37 17.26
CA GLU A 711 24.18 -21.33 16.77
C GLU A 711 24.19 -21.16 15.24
N ASP A 712 25.20 -20.44 14.73
CA ASP A 712 25.40 -20.29 13.29
C ASP A 712 25.57 -21.68 12.66
N GLU A 713 24.73 -22.02 11.69
CA GLU A 713 24.84 -23.28 10.96
C GLU A 713 26.18 -23.34 10.21
N ASP A 714 26.85 -24.50 10.28
CA ASP A 714 28.00 -24.80 9.43
C ASP A 714 27.67 -24.59 7.94
N THR A 715 28.68 -24.28 7.13
CA THR A 715 28.46 -23.98 5.70
C THR A 715 27.81 -25.16 4.97
N GLU A 716 28.15 -26.40 5.36
CA GLU A 716 27.61 -27.63 4.78
C GLU A 716 26.13 -27.86 5.13
N THR A 717 25.70 -27.58 6.36
CA THR A 717 24.29 -27.70 6.76
C THR A 717 23.43 -26.59 6.14
N ARG A 718 24.01 -25.39 5.97
CA ARG A 718 23.36 -24.30 5.25
C ARG A 718 23.09 -24.67 3.78
N ASP A 719 24.10 -25.19 3.09
CA ASP A 719 23.98 -25.54 1.69
C ASP A 719 23.01 -26.72 1.49
N LEU A 720 23.00 -27.70 2.39
CA LEU A 720 22.02 -28.80 2.42
C LEU A 720 20.57 -28.28 2.53
N GLN A 721 20.30 -27.32 3.42
CA GLN A 721 18.94 -26.78 3.60
C GLN A 721 18.51 -25.89 2.43
N VAL A 722 19.44 -25.12 1.84
CA VAL A 722 19.17 -24.32 0.63
C VAL A 722 18.78 -25.22 -0.54
N HIS A 723 19.55 -26.28 -0.81
CA HIS A 723 19.29 -27.20 -1.91
C HIS A 723 18.10 -28.14 -1.63
N GLY A 724 17.92 -28.59 -0.39
CA GLY A 724 16.89 -29.56 -0.01
C GLY A 724 15.49 -28.99 0.28
N LEU A 725 15.40 -27.74 0.78
CA LEU A 725 14.13 -27.14 1.22
C LEU A 725 13.72 -25.91 0.41
N VAL A 726 14.64 -24.95 0.23
CA VAL A 726 14.31 -23.63 -0.35
C VAL A 726 14.25 -23.69 -1.88
N LEU A 727 15.25 -24.31 -2.51
CA LEU A 727 15.35 -24.39 -3.97
C LEU A 727 14.11 -25.06 -4.61
N PRO A 728 13.59 -26.20 -4.10
CA PRO A 728 12.36 -26.81 -4.62
C PRO A 728 11.12 -25.92 -4.54
N LEU A 729 11.00 -25.10 -3.48
CA LEU A 729 9.86 -24.20 -3.30
C LEU A 729 9.94 -22.99 -4.24
N MET A 730 11.16 -22.53 -4.54
CA MET A 730 11.39 -21.37 -5.39
C MET A 730 11.40 -21.69 -6.88
N LEU A 731 11.96 -22.84 -7.28
CA LEU A 731 12.20 -23.17 -8.69
C LEU A 731 10.94 -23.04 -9.57
N PRO A 732 9.73 -23.44 -9.14
CA PRO A 732 8.53 -23.24 -9.95
C PRO A 732 8.26 -21.79 -10.37
N SER A 733 8.76 -20.82 -9.59
CA SER A 733 8.63 -19.39 -9.87
C SER A 733 9.57 -18.89 -10.98
N PHE A 734 10.65 -19.63 -11.27
CA PHE A 734 11.67 -19.27 -12.25
C PHE A 734 11.78 -20.30 -13.40
N TYR A 735 11.08 -21.43 -13.28
CA TYR A 735 11.24 -22.58 -14.16
C TYR A 735 10.98 -22.26 -15.62
N SER A 736 9.93 -21.49 -15.92
CA SER A 736 9.56 -21.17 -17.31
C SER A 736 10.70 -20.46 -18.03
N GLU A 737 11.23 -19.40 -17.43
CA GLU A 737 12.31 -18.59 -17.98
C GLU A 737 13.63 -19.36 -18.00
N LEU A 738 13.96 -20.07 -16.91
CA LEU A 738 15.19 -20.86 -16.82
C LEU A 738 15.20 -22.00 -17.85
N PHE A 739 14.13 -22.78 -17.92
CA PHE A 739 14.00 -23.90 -18.86
C PHE A 739 14.03 -23.44 -20.32
N THR A 740 13.50 -22.25 -20.61
CA THR A 740 13.63 -21.64 -21.96
C THR A 740 15.09 -21.48 -22.36
N LEU A 741 15.99 -21.11 -21.45
CA LEU A 741 17.42 -20.99 -21.75
C LEU A 741 18.06 -22.36 -22.02
N TYR A 742 17.67 -23.41 -21.29
CA TYR A 742 18.14 -24.78 -21.55
C TYR A 742 17.62 -25.32 -22.87
N LEU A 743 16.35 -25.05 -23.21
CA LEU A 743 15.78 -25.40 -24.52
C LEU A 743 16.57 -24.76 -25.67
N LEU A 744 16.92 -23.48 -25.55
CA LEU A 744 17.72 -22.76 -26.56
C LEU A 744 19.17 -23.26 -26.63
N LEU A 745 19.76 -23.66 -25.50
CA LEU A 745 21.14 -24.15 -25.45
C LEU A 745 21.28 -25.55 -26.10
N HIS A 746 20.29 -26.41 -25.88
CA HIS A 746 20.30 -27.81 -26.33
C HIS A 746 19.43 -28.09 -27.56
N GLU A 747 18.85 -27.06 -28.20
CA GLU A 747 17.95 -27.20 -29.36
C GLU A 747 18.51 -28.14 -30.45
N THR A 748 19.78 -27.99 -30.79
CA THR A 748 20.41 -28.82 -31.83
C THR A 748 20.54 -30.28 -31.40
N GLU A 749 20.96 -30.54 -30.16
CA GLU A 749 21.17 -31.88 -29.61
C GLU A 749 19.80 -32.59 -29.43
N ASP A 750 18.78 -31.85 -29.00
CA ASP A 750 17.41 -32.34 -28.85
C ASP A 750 16.70 -32.57 -30.20
N SER A 751 16.98 -31.76 -31.23
CA SER A 751 16.44 -31.99 -32.58
C SER A 751 16.93 -33.32 -33.16
N LEU A 752 18.21 -33.61 -32.91
CA LEU A 752 18.90 -34.80 -33.34
C LEU A 752 18.46 -36.06 -32.58
N TYR A 753 18.26 -35.92 -31.27
CA TYR A 753 17.66 -36.95 -30.44
C TYR A 753 16.21 -37.24 -30.83
N SER A 754 15.41 -36.19 -31.12
CA SER A 754 14.02 -36.32 -31.59
C SER A 754 13.93 -37.07 -32.91
N GLN A 755 14.87 -36.86 -33.84
CA GLN A 755 14.98 -37.66 -35.07
C GLN A 755 15.28 -39.13 -34.76
N GLY A 756 16.19 -39.40 -33.81
CA GLY A 756 16.50 -40.75 -33.34
C GLY A 756 15.26 -41.46 -32.76
N ILE A 757 14.51 -40.80 -31.88
CA ILE A 757 13.25 -41.33 -31.35
C ILE A 757 12.26 -41.62 -32.47
N ALA A 758 12.08 -40.71 -33.44
CA ALA A 758 11.16 -40.89 -34.54
C ALA A 758 11.47 -42.18 -35.31
N ASN A 759 12.74 -42.45 -35.58
CA ASN A 759 13.19 -43.68 -36.25
C ASN A 759 12.98 -44.93 -35.39
N LEU A 760 13.36 -44.90 -34.12
CA LEU A 760 13.16 -46.03 -33.19
C LEU A 760 11.67 -46.32 -32.95
N SER A 761 10.82 -45.29 -33.07
CA SER A 761 9.37 -45.43 -32.91
C SER A 761 8.69 -46.21 -34.05
N LEU A 762 9.35 -46.36 -35.20
CA LEU A 762 8.85 -47.13 -36.35
C LEU A 762 8.92 -48.64 -36.12
N PHE A 763 9.84 -49.11 -35.27
CA PHE A 763 9.97 -50.53 -34.97
C PHE A 763 8.86 -50.99 -34.02
N PRO A 764 8.24 -52.17 -34.22
CA PRO A 764 7.42 -52.82 -33.19
C PRO A 764 8.28 -53.27 -32.01
N ASP A 765 7.68 -53.47 -30.84
CA ASP A 765 8.42 -53.71 -29.57
C ASP A 765 9.41 -54.86 -29.62
N THR A 766 9.03 -56.00 -30.21
CA THR A 766 9.91 -57.16 -30.36
C THR A 766 11.09 -56.92 -31.30
N LYS A 767 10.90 -56.11 -32.35
CA LYS A 767 11.97 -55.74 -33.29
C LYS A 767 12.92 -54.71 -32.71
N LEU A 768 12.40 -53.81 -31.87
CA LEU A 768 13.21 -52.83 -31.18
C LEU A 768 14.10 -53.49 -30.11
N LEU A 769 13.57 -54.43 -29.33
CA LEU A 769 14.36 -55.20 -28.36
C LEU A 769 15.44 -56.06 -29.05
N GLU A 770 15.13 -56.65 -30.20
CA GLU A 770 16.10 -57.39 -31.03
C GLU A 770 17.18 -56.45 -31.60
N PHE A 771 16.80 -55.25 -32.04
CA PHE A 771 17.73 -54.25 -32.58
C PHE A 771 18.70 -53.69 -31.52
N LEU A 772 18.23 -53.52 -30.28
CA LEU A 772 19.04 -53.06 -29.15
C LEU A 772 19.91 -54.17 -28.52
N ASP A 773 19.94 -55.37 -29.12
CA ASP A 773 20.67 -56.55 -28.64
C ASP A 773 20.31 -56.97 -27.20
N VAL A 774 19.04 -56.76 -26.80
CA VAL A 774 18.56 -57.14 -25.47
C VAL A 774 18.47 -58.66 -25.38
N GLN A 775 19.07 -59.25 -24.35
CA GLN A 775 19.05 -60.70 -24.15
C GLN A 775 17.61 -61.25 -24.11
N LYS A 776 17.32 -62.27 -24.94
CA LYS A 776 15.94 -62.79 -25.16
C LYS A 776 15.22 -63.27 -23.90
N HIS A 777 15.96 -63.68 -22.87
CA HIS A 777 15.37 -64.14 -21.61
C HIS A 777 14.87 -62.99 -20.71
N LEU A 778 15.25 -61.75 -21.02
CA LEU A 778 14.79 -60.52 -20.35
C LEU A 778 13.51 -59.97 -21.00
N TRP A 779 13.07 -60.54 -22.13
CA TRP A 779 11.89 -60.07 -22.85
C TRP A 779 10.64 -60.45 -22.05
N PRO A 780 9.74 -59.50 -21.75
CA PRO A 780 8.49 -59.76 -21.05
C PRO A 780 7.46 -60.43 -21.96
N LEU A 781 7.80 -61.64 -22.43
CA LEU A 781 6.99 -62.51 -23.29
C LEU A 781 6.63 -63.79 -22.53
N LYS A 782 5.90 -63.67 -21.42
CA LYS A 782 5.23 -64.84 -20.82
C LYS A 782 3.73 -64.71 -21.04
N ASP A 783 3.22 -65.69 -21.80
CA ASP A 783 1.85 -65.98 -22.22
C ASP A 783 1.39 -65.47 -23.60
N LEU A 784 2.06 -65.96 -24.65
CA LEU A 784 1.44 -66.10 -25.98
C LEU A 784 1.42 -67.56 -26.42
N THR A 785 0.81 -68.45 -25.64
CA THR A 785 0.25 -69.69 -26.23
C THR A 785 -1.02 -69.31 -26.99
N LEU A 786 -0.86 -68.71 -28.17
CA LEU A 786 -1.97 -68.42 -29.07
C LEU A 786 -1.92 -69.28 -30.32
N THR A 787 -2.98 -70.06 -30.46
CA THR A 787 -3.31 -70.89 -31.60
C THR A 787 -3.38 -70.06 -32.89
N THR A 788 -3.20 -70.76 -34.00
CA THR A 788 -2.78 -70.29 -35.33
C THR A 788 -3.63 -69.20 -36.01
N ASN A 789 -4.72 -68.72 -35.38
CA ASN A 789 -5.73 -67.86 -36.01
C ASN A 789 -5.87 -66.44 -35.43
N GLN A 790 -5.03 -65.98 -34.49
CA GLN A 790 -5.05 -64.59 -33.98
C GLN A 790 -3.93 -63.70 -34.55
N ARG A 791 -3.50 -63.94 -35.79
CA ARG A 791 -2.38 -63.21 -36.41
C ARG A 791 -2.63 -61.75 -36.81
N LEU A 792 -3.78 -61.16 -36.49
CA LEU A 792 -4.10 -59.78 -36.89
C LEU A 792 -4.57 -58.85 -35.76
N SER A 793 -4.54 -59.27 -34.48
CA SER A 793 -5.07 -58.46 -33.37
C SER A 793 -4.18 -58.33 -32.12
N LEU A 794 -2.90 -58.72 -32.19
CA LEU A 794 -1.95 -58.72 -31.05
C LEU A 794 -0.93 -57.57 -31.14
N VAL A 795 -1.39 -56.33 -31.35
CA VAL A 795 -0.51 -55.13 -31.45
C VAL A 795 -0.54 -54.28 -30.16
N ARG A 796 -0.84 -54.85 -28.99
CA ARG A 796 -0.93 -54.06 -27.75
C ARG A 796 -0.32 -54.66 -26.49
N ASP A 797 0.69 -55.53 -26.61
CA ASP A 797 1.55 -55.86 -25.48
C ASP A 797 2.74 -54.91 -25.46
N LYS A 798 2.53 -53.71 -24.90
CA LYS A 798 3.60 -52.74 -24.69
C LYS A 798 4.58 -53.30 -23.66
N CYS A 799 5.77 -53.70 -24.09
CA CYS A 799 6.82 -54.14 -23.17
C CYS A 799 7.19 -52.98 -22.23
N PHE A 800 7.43 -53.25 -20.95
CA PHE A 800 7.84 -52.24 -19.94
C PHE A 800 6.91 -51.01 -19.81
N LEU A 801 5.60 -51.15 -20.03
CA LEU A 801 4.64 -50.04 -19.98
C LEU A 801 4.72 -49.20 -18.69
N SER A 802 4.78 -49.87 -17.53
CA SER A 802 4.88 -49.22 -16.21
C SER A 802 6.08 -48.28 -16.13
N ALA A 803 7.25 -48.74 -16.58
CA ALA A 803 8.47 -47.93 -16.63
C ALA A 803 8.34 -46.76 -17.62
N THR A 804 7.72 -46.98 -18.80
CA THR A 804 7.53 -45.89 -19.78
C THR A 804 6.58 -44.81 -19.29
N GLU A 805 5.49 -45.18 -18.61
CA GLU A 805 4.53 -44.23 -18.03
C GLU A 805 5.13 -43.50 -16.82
N CYS A 806 6.01 -44.17 -16.06
CA CYS A 806 6.75 -43.54 -14.98
C CYS A 806 7.70 -42.47 -15.53
N LEU A 807 8.51 -42.80 -16.53
CA LEU A 807 9.47 -41.87 -17.12
C LEU A 807 8.79 -40.63 -17.74
N GLN A 808 7.60 -40.81 -18.33
CA GLN A 808 6.78 -39.71 -18.83
C GLN A 808 6.36 -38.69 -17.76
N LYS A 809 6.46 -39.01 -16.46
CA LYS A 809 6.16 -38.04 -15.39
C LYS A 809 7.25 -36.97 -15.24
N ILE A 810 8.44 -37.16 -15.81
CA ILE A 810 9.52 -36.16 -15.79
C ILE A 810 9.05 -34.83 -16.40
N ILE A 811 8.30 -34.86 -17.50
CA ILE A 811 7.80 -33.64 -18.15
C ILE A 811 6.70 -32.91 -17.37
N THR A 812 6.06 -33.58 -16.41
CA THR A 812 4.98 -33.00 -15.59
C THR A 812 5.49 -32.44 -14.26
N THR A 813 6.70 -32.81 -13.86
CA THR A 813 7.31 -32.38 -12.62
C THR A 813 8.23 -31.19 -12.89
N VAL A 814 8.28 -30.26 -11.94
CA VAL A 814 9.08 -29.04 -12.06
C VAL A 814 10.35 -29.16 -11.22
N ASP A 815 10.25 -29.83 -10.07
CA ASP A 815 11.34 -30.02 -9.11
C ASP A 815 12.35 -31.10 -9.59
N PRO A 816 13.65 -30.77 -9.74
CA PRO A 816 14.72 -31.72 -10.05
C PRO A 816 14.75 -32.92 -9.12
N ARG A 817 14.43 -32.75 -7.83
CA ARG A 817 14.40 -33.87 -6.88
C ARG A 817 13.28 -34.85 -7.20
N GLU A 818 12.07 -34.36 -7.46
CA GLU A 818 10.96 -35.20 -7.90
C GLU A 818 11.28 -35.90 -9.22
N LYS A 819 11.99 -35.23 -10.14
CA LYS A 819 12.47 -35.85 -11.39
C LYS A 819 13.47 -36.99 -11.12
N LEU A 820 14.38 -36.83 -10.16
CA LEU A 820 15.31 -37.88 -9.75
C LEU A 820 14.59 -39.07 -9.07
N GLU A 821 13.57 -38.81 -8.25
CA GLU A 821 12.72 -39.87 -7.68
C GLU A 821 11.91 -40.61 -8.75
N VAL A 822 11.42 -39.90 -9.77
CA VAL A 822 10.76 -40.51 -10.94
C VAL A 822 11.75 -41.39 -11.71
N LEU A 823 13.00 -40.95 -11.87
CA LEU A 823 14.05 -41.77 -12.48
C LEU A 823 14.28 -43.04 -11.66
N GLU A 824 14.58 -42.94 -10.37
CA GLU A 824 14.76 -44.09 -9.48
C GLU A 824 13.59 -45.09 -9.55
N ARG A 825 12.35 -44.59 -9.50
CA ARG A 825 11.15 -45.43 -9.68
C ARG A 825 11.11 -46.10 -11.05
N THR A 826 11.48 -45.38 -12.12
CA THR A 826 11.54 -45.94 -13.47
C THR A 826 12.51 -47.12 -13.55
N TYR A 827 13.70 -47.00 -12.96
CA TYR A 827 14.67 -48.08 -12.89
C TYR A 827 14.16 -49.26 -12.05
N GLY A 828 13.54 -48.98 -10.90
CA GLY A 828 12.90 -50.00 -10.08
C GLY A 828 11.79 -50.77 -10.83
N GLU A 829 11.00 -50.09 -11.67
CA GLU A 829 9.97 -50.73 -12.51
C GLU A 829 10.57 -51.60 -13.64
N ILE A 830 11.73 -51.23 -14.18
CA ILE A 830 12.48 -52.06 -15.14
C ILE A 830 12.95 -53.34 -14.44
N GLU A 831 13.62 -53.21 -13.29
CA GLU A 831 14.09 -54.34 -12.49
C GLU A 831 12.95 -55.24 -12.00
N ALA A 832 11.82 -54.66 -11.59
CA ALA A 832 10.63 -55.39 -11.17
C ALA A 832 10.01 -56.17 -12.34
N THR A 833 9.98 -55.58 -13.54
CA THR A 833 9.50 -56.27 -14.75
C THR A 833 10.43 -57.43 -15.11
N VAL A 834 11.74 -57.24 -15.10
CA VAL A 834 12.72 -58.30 -15.37
C VAL A 834 12.65 -59.41 -14.31
N SER A 835 12.57 -59.05 -13.04
CA SER A 835 12.46 -60.02 -11.94
C SER A 835 11.19 -60.86 -12.06
N ARG A 836 10.08 -60.27 -12.53
CA ARG A 836 8.83 -60.99 -12.83
C ARG A 836 8.99 -61.98 -14.00
N VAL A 837 9.74 -61.59 -15.04
CA VAL A 837 10.02 -62.46 -16.20
C VAL A 837 10.90 -63.64 -15.81
N LEU A 838 11.93 -63.41 -14.99
CA LEU A 838 12.87 -64.43 -14.53
C LEU A 838 12.33 -65.29 -13.37
N GLY A 839 11.33 -64.79 -12.63
CA GLY A 839 10.75 -65.46 -11.47
C GLY A 839 11.66 -65.44 -10.23
N GLN A 840 12.67 -64.57 -10.20
CA GLN A 840 13.63 -64.38 -9.12
C GLN A 840 14.04 -62.90 -9.07
N GLU A 841 14.39 -62.38 -7.88
CA GLU A 841 14.95 -61.02 -7.76
C GLU A 841 16.29 -60.94 -8.48
N HIS A 842 16.39 -60.05 -9.46
CA HIS A 842 17.58 -59.87 -10.28
C HIS A 842 17.94 -58.38 -10.37
N LYS A 843 19.13 -58.02 -9.86
CA LYS A 843 19.71 -56.70 -10.06
C LYS A 843 20.42 -56.66 -11.41
N LEU A 844 19.98 -55.75 -12.29
CA LEU A 844 20.50 -55.68 -13.65
C LEU A 844 21.91 -55.06 -13.66
N PRO A 845 22.93 -55.74 -14.23
CA PRO A 845 24.21 -55.10 -14.51
C PRO A 845 24.03 -54.03 -15.60
N MET A 846 24.94 -53.05 -15.65
CA MET A 846 24.83 -51.92 -16.60
C MET A 846 24.76 -52.34 -18.07
N ASP A 847 25.47 -53.40 -18.44
CA ASP A 847 25.49 -53.93 -19.80
C ASP A 847 24.09 -54.39 -20.27
N ASP A 848 23.26 -54.88 -19.34
CA ASP A 848 21.88 -55.32 -19.61
C ASP A 848 20.85 -54.20 -19.36
N LEU A 849 21.15 -53.27 -18.44
CA LEU A 849 20.27 -52.16 -18.10
C LEU A 849 20.22 -51.08 -19.19
N LEU A 850 21.36 -50.71 -19.77
CA LEU A 850 21.44 -49.62 -20.74
C LEU A 850 20.59 -49.89 -22.00
N PRO A 851 20.62 -51.08 -22.64
CA PRO A 851 19.73 -51.39 -23.76
C PRO A 851 18.23 -51.33 -23.40
N LEU A 852 17.86 -51.83 -22.22
CA LEU A 852 16.49 -51.77 -21.71
C LEU A 852 16.05 -50.32 -21.44
N LEU A 853 16.96 -49.50 -20.93
CA LEU A 853 16.70 -48.08 -20.70
C LEU A 853 16.54 -47.31 -22.02
N ILE A 854 17.37 -47.59 -23.04
CA ILE A 854 17.20 -47.02 -24.40
C ILE A 854 15.81 -47.39 -24.95
N TYR A 855 15.36 -48.63 -24.75
CA TYR A 855 14.01 -49.05 -25.11
C TYR A 855 12.95 -48.19 -24.39
N VAL A 856 13.03 -48.06 -23.06
CA VAL A 856 12.06 -47.28 -22.27
C VAL A 856 12.06 -45.80 -22.67
N VAL A 857 13.23 -45.18 -22.83
CA VAL A 857 13.41 -43.77 -23.26
C VAL A 857 12.80 -43.54 -24.66
N SER A 858 13.08 -44.44 -25.61
CA SER A 858 12.53 -44.33 -26.97
C SER A 858 11.00 -44.47 -27.01
N ARG A 859 10.41 -45.24 -26.09
CA ARG A 859 8.96 -45.41 -25.96
C ARG A 859 8.28 -44.32 -25.15
N ALA A 860 8.99 -43.70 -24.21
CA ALA A 860 8.49 -42.55 -23.45
C ALA A 860 8.27 -41.32 -24.34
N ARG A 861 9.06 -41.17 -25.42
CA ARG A 861 8.92 -40.10 -26.45
C ARG A 861 9.00 -38.67 -25.88
N ILE A 862 9.87 -38.46 -24.90
CA ILE A 862 10.17 -37.13 -24.37
C ILE A 862 10.97 -36.38 -25.45
N GLN A 863 10.52 -35.21 -25.90
CA GLN A 863 11.17 -34.48 -27.02
C GLN A 863 12.42 -33.70 -26.59
N HIS A 864 12.35 -33.01 -25.44
CA HIS A 864 13.41 -32.12 -24.95
C HIS A 864 14.18 -32.73 -23.77
N LEU A 865 14.58 -33.99 -23.93
CA LEU A 865 15.22 -34.73 -22.83
C LEU A 865 16.59 -34.14 -22.47
N GLY A 866 17.33 -33.59 -23.43
CA GLY A 866 18.63 -32.97 -23.17
C GLY A 866 18.51 -31.75 -22.27
N ALA A 867 17.58 -30.84 -22.57
CA ALA A 867 17.31 -29.69 -21.71
C ALA A 867 16.92 -30.10 -20.27
N GLU A 868 16.11 -31.15 -20.13
CA GLU A 868 15.69 -31.69 -18.83
C GLU A 868 16.86 -32.27 -18.04
N ILE A 869 17.71 -33.08 -18.67
CA ILE A 869 18.85 -33.70 -18.02
C ILE A 869 19.83 -32.64 -17.50
N HIS A 870 20.18 -31.66 -18.35
CA HIS A 870 21.14 -30.62 -17.97
C HIS A 870 20.59 -29.72 -16.87
N LEU A 871 19.29 -29.39 -16.91
CA LEU A 871 18.64 -28.66 -15.81
C LEU A 871 18.70 -29.45 -14.49
N ILE A 872 18.39 -30.75 -14.52
CA ILE A 872 18.47 -31.60 -13.32
C ILE A 872 19.90 -31.60 -12.79
N ARG A 873 20.89 -31.83 -13.63
CA ARG A 873 22.30 -31.88 -13.23
C ARG A 873 22.77 -30.57 -12.61
N ASP A 874 22.39 -29.46 -13.20
CA ASP A 874 22.78 -28.13 -12.76
C ASP A 874 22.11 -27.66 -11.47
N MET A 875 20.92 -28.19 -11.16
CA MET A 875 20.09 -27.79 -10.02
C MET A 875 20.01 -28.86 -8.93
N MET A 876 20.63 -30.03 -9.13
CA MET A 876 20.74 -31.12 -8.15
C MET A 876 21.58 -30.71 -6.94
N ASP A 877 21.22 -31.24 -5.78
CA ASP A 877 21.97 -31.06 -4.53
C ASP A 877 23.37 -31.70 -4.63
N PRO A 878 24.45 -30.97 -4.26
CA PRO A 878 25.81 -31.49 -4.24
C PRO A 878 26.01 -32.84 -3.53
N ILE A 879 25.17 -33.19 -2.57
CA ILE A 879 25.28 -34.46 -1.82
C ILE A 879 24.95 -35.69 -2.67
N HIS A 880 24.12 -35.52 -3.69
CA HIS A 880 23.76 -36.63 -4.59
C HIS A 880 24.80 -36.84 -5.71
N THR A 881 25.78 -35.95 -5.83
CA THR A 881 26.91 -36.09 -6.77
C THR A 881 27.76 -37.31 -6.38
N GLY A 882 27.98 -38.25 -7.32
CA GLY A 882 28.62 -39.52 -7.06
C GLY A 882 27.77 -40.57 -6.31
N GLY A 883 26.49 -40.28 -6.04
CA GLY A 883 25.53 -41.22 -5.46
C GLY A 883 24.71 -42.00 -6.49
N LEU A 884 23.67 -42.70 -6.02
CA LEU A 884 22.75 -43.45 -6.88
C LEU A 884 22.10 -42.54 -7.94
N TYR A 885 21.62 -41.36 -7.56
CA TYR A 885 20.97 -40.44 -8.50
C TYR A 885 21.90 -39.95 -9.62
N ASP A 886 23.16 -39.62 -9.31
CA ASP A 886 24.14 -39.22 -10.33
C ASP A 886 24.47 -40.36 -11.28
N PHE A 887 24.54 -41.59 -10.77
CA PHE A 887 24.67 -42.79 -11.60
C PHE A 887 23.46 -42.99 -12.53
N LEU A 888 22.23 -42.89 -12.03
CA LEU A 888 21.01 -43.04 -12.82
C LEU A 888 20.84 -41.93 -13.86
N LEU A 889 21.25 -40.70 -13.53
CA LEU A 889 21.26 -39.56 -14.45
C LEU A 889 22.30 -39.75 -15.55
N THR A 890 23.52 -40.19 -15.20
CA THR A 890 24.59 -40.50 -16.17
C THR A 890 24.19 -41.64 -17.12
N ALA A 891 23.46 -42.65 -16.62
CA ALA A 891 22.91 -43.70 -17.46
C ALA A 891 21.84 -43.17 -18.44
N LEU A 892 21.00 -42.23 -18.00
CA LEU A 892 20.02 -41.56 -18.88
C LEU A 892 20.69 -40.66 -19.93
N GLU A 893 21.74 -39.93 -19.56
CA GLU A 893 22.58 -39.17 -20.50
C GLU A 893 23.22 -40.07 -21.53
N SER A 894 23.75 -41.22 -21.09
CA SER A 894 24.32 -42.22 -21.98
C SER A 894 23.28 -42.71 -23.00
N CYS A 895 22.02 -42.92 -22.59
CA CYS A 895 20.94 -43.22 -23.53
C CYS A 895 20.66 -42.08 -24.51
N TYR A 896 20.60 -40.85 -24.02
CA TYR A 896 20.39 -39.66 -24.84
C TYR A 896 21.46 -39.52 -25.92
N GLU A 897 22.73 -39.59 -25.55
CA GLU A 897 23.87 -39.56 -26.48
C GLU A 897 23.88 -40.75 -27.43
N HIS A 898 23.48 -41.94 -26.97
CA HIS A 898 23.46 -43.12 -27.82
C HIS A 898 22.38 -43.03 -28.91
N ILE A 899 21.19 -42.52 -28.59
CA ILE A 899 20.10 -42.28 -29.55
C ILE A 899 20.50 -41.19 -30.57
N GLN A 900 21.39 -40.29 -30.19
CA GLN A 900 21.99 -39.33 -31.10
C GLN A 900 23.02 -39.94 -32.07
N LYS A 901 23.58 -41.13 -31.86
CA LYS A 901 24.61 -41.61 -32.81
C LYS A 901 24.01 -41.88 -34.21
N GLU A 902 24.78 -41.60 -35.26
CA GLU A 902 24.32 -41.77 -36.64
C GLU A 902 23.84 -43.20 -36.93
N ASP A 903 24.43 -44.20 -36.30
CA ASP A 903 24.05 -45.61 -36.42
C ASP A 903 22.58 -45.87 -36.02
N MET A 904 22.09 -45.15 -35.01
CA MET A 904 20.69 -45.19 -34.56
C MET A 904 19.76 -44.33 -35.45
N ARG A 905 20.29 -43.30 -36.11
CA ARG A 905 19.52 -42.36 -36.95
C ARG A 905 19.38 -42.79 -38.41
N LEU A 906 20.36 -43.51 -38.98
CA LEU A 906 20.46 -43.76 -40.43
C LEU A 906 20.41 -45.24 -40.82
N HIS A 907 19.62 -46.05 -40.14
CA HIS A 907 19.34 -47.40 -40.63
C HIS A 907 18.46 -47.38 -41.89
N ARG A 908 19.13 -47.30 -43.06
CA ARG A 908 18.62 -47.78 -44.35
C ARG A 908 18.32 -49.27 -44.21
N PHE A 909 17.06 -49.65 -44.43
CA PHE A 909 16.62 -51.03 -44.62
C PHE A 909 17.63 -51.84 -45.46
N PRO A 910 18.30 -52.87 -44.90
CA PRO A 910 18.94 -53.89 -45.70
C PRO A 910 17.88 -54.98 -45.99
N GLY A 911 17.30 -54.93 -47.20
CA GLY A 911 16.56 -56.08 -47.73
C GLY A 911 15.24 -55.73 -48.41
N ARG A 912 15.21 -55.97 -49.73
CA ARG A 912 14.04 -56.11 -50.62
C ARG A 912 12.69 -56.25 -49.89
N TRP A 913 11.86 -55.23 -49.98
CA TRP A 913 10.42 -55.45 -50.03
C TRP A 913 10.00 -55.45 -51.49
N ASP A 914 9.73 -56.65 -52.01
CA ASP A 914 9.06 -56.83 -53.29
C ASP A 914 7.72 -56.09 -53.22
N SER A 915 7.56 -55.17 -54.15
CA SER A 915 6.32 -54.49 -54.46
C SER A 915 5.30 -55.50 -54.98
N ARG A 916 4.48 -56.05 -54.09
CA ARG A 916 3.13 -56.58 -54.35
C ARG A 916 2.53 -57.06 -53.04
N GLU A 917 1.66 -56.25 -52.45
CA GLU A 917 0.30 -56.64 -52.03
C GLU A 917 -0.36 -55.46 -51.29
N HIS A 918 -1.02 -54.64 -52.11
CA HIS A 918 -2.35 -54.04 -51.95
C HIS A 918 -2.99 -53.77 -50.57
N TRP A 919 -3.25 -52.47 -50.39
CA TRP A 919 -4.36 -51.75 -49.72
C TRP A 919 -4.49 -51.83 -48.20
#